data_AF-A0A139IUC6-F1
#
_entry.id   AF-A0A139IUC6-F1
#
_cell.length_a   1.000
_cell.length_b   1.000
_cell.length_c   1.000
_cell.angle_alpha   90.00
_cell.angle_beta   90.00
_cell.angle_gamma   90.00
#
_symmetry.space_group_name_H-M   'P 1'
#
loop_
_entity.id
_entity.type
_entity.pdbx_description
1 polymer ?
#
loop_
_entity_poly.entity_id
_entity_poly.type
_entity_poly.pdbx_seq_one_letter_code
_entity_poly.pdbx_strand_id
1 'polypeptide(L)'
;MAPVSTQDQAPASNGHVKKQPDLKKQTAGASVGVGFAGPAKLEFKNKYEEREYIKGRLACAYRMFGHYGLNEGSAGHITVRDPIEPETFWVNPFGVDFNMINKSDLLRVDHEGNILDHGRVKLLNRAAFLIHGAVHAARPDVQCAAHTHSVHGRAWCAQGRKLDSISLESCIFWDDHVVFDGKGIVLAEDEGCDIAEALGDKKAALLRNHGLLTVGQTIEEACNWFYTLDRVCHVQLLADAAASGRGLETSKISDEEAEYTRAVVGTSRAGYFGGKMMMDLIDELTEKKYMQCVHGGTEAATGPEHTSFKVDSESIMHRQIPMSPFLQPDYEGHDKLVGPSFSFLVQHSSSKPILFDLAVRKDWEKYPSYEKWVRLKWEIHVDKDVATILKENGVDVDGGAIGAIVWSHHHWDHVGNPATFPSSTELVVGPGFKEAHLPGYPTRQDATLLDTDFEGRNTREISFEKGGKGLKIGRFNAFDYFGDGSFYLLDTPGHSIGHMCGLARVSSSPDSFVFMGGDASHHGGEFRPTEYSPLPKELDPSPLRRKQTVCPGHVLLDMHPHQRADKPYYYVTESFAQDKKVADWTIDGLGEFDAHENVLMLMAHDDAVVDPPQFDFYPKTLNSWFRQGIGKKVKWMFFRDFEDAMESKEKGGQAFTWGKYP
;
A
#
# COMPACT_ATOMS: atom_id res chain seq x y z
N MET A 1 55.14 56.92 -3.98
CA MET A 1 54.33 57.75 -4.87
C MET A 1 52.94 57.88 -4.26
N ALA A 2 52.65 59.03 -3.67
CA ALA A 2 51.31 59.55 -3.43
C ALA A 2 50.90 60.40 -4.68
N PRO A 3 49.66 60.94 -4.86
CA PRO A 3 48.73 61.29 -3.78
C PRO A 3 47.20 61.21 -4.03
N VAL A 4 46.53 61.40 -2.89
CA VAL A 4 45.21 61.94 -2.58
C VAL A 4 44.81 63.18 -3.41
N SER A 5 43.51 63.36 -3.70
CA SER A 5 42.76 64.63 -3.96
C SER A 5 41.51 64.31 -4.81
N THR A 6 40.29 64.82 -4.63
CA THR A 6 39.74 65.97 -3.88
C THR A 6 38.23 65.76 -3.67
N GLN A 7 37.70 66.46 -2.66
CA GLN A 7 36.28 66.77 -2.51
C GLN A 7 35.75 67.54 -3.71
N ASP A 8 34.52 67.25 -4.14
CA ASP A 8 33.64 68.26 -4.73
C ASP A 8 32.25 68.16 -4.08
N GLN A 9 31.91 69.21 -3.36
CA GLN A 9 30.54 69.53 -2.96
C GLN A 9 29.80 70.05 -4.19
N ALA A 10 28.67 69.42 -4.53
CA ALA A 10 27.68 70.00 -5.45
C ALA A 10 26.44 70.47 -4.65
N PRO A 11 25.81 71.58 -5.05
CA PRO A 11 25.00 72.41 -4.18
C PRO A 11 23.59 71.88 -3.94
N ALA A 12 23.02 72.29 -2.81
CA ALA A 12 21.61 72.14 -2.47
C ALA A 12 20.71 72.77 -3.55
N SER A 13 19.90 71.96 -4.21
CA SER A 13 18.70 72.44 -4.91
C SER A 13 17.48 72.28 -4.01
N ASN A 14 17.03 73.43 -3.48
CA ASN A 14 15.66 73.59 -3.04
C ASN A 14 14.74 73.43 -4.25
N GLY A 15 13.72 72.57 -4.13
CA GLY A 15 12.57 72.63 -5.03
C GLY A 15 12.01 71.27 -5.45
N HIS A 16 11.24 70.67 -4.54
CA HIS A 16 9.89 70.14 -4.77
C HIS A 16 9.62 69.01 -3.77
N VAL A 17 9.20 69.39 -2.56
CA VAL A 17 8.45 68.49 -1.69
C VAL A 17 7.15 68.16 -2.43
N LYS A 18 7.11 67.03 -3.12
CA LYS A 18 5.84 66.42 -3.52
C LYS A 18 5.13 66.10 -2.21
N LYS A 19 4.01 66.79 -1.95
CA LYS A 19 3.06 66.43 -0.90
C LYS A 19 2.84 64.91 -1.00
N GLN A 20 3.12 64.19 0.09
CA GLN A 20 2.61 62.82 0.24
C GLN A 20 1.11 62.85 -0.06
N PRO A 21 0.61 61.95 -0.92
CA PRO A 21 -0.80 61.90 -1.21
C PRO A 21 -1.55 61.56 0.08
N ASP A 22 -2.64 62.28 0.29
CA ASP A 22 -3.54 62.15 1.43
C ASP A 22 -4.15 60.74 1.43
N LEU A 23 -3.63 59.85 2.29
CA LEU A 23 -4.01 58.42 2.41
C LEU A 23 -5.51 58.21 2.72
N LYS A 24 -6.21 59.27 3.15
CA LYS A 24 -7.65 59.21 3.46
C LYS A 24 -8.60 59.22 2.25
N LYS A 25 -8.11 59.36 1.01
CA LYS A 25 -8.95 59.43 -0.20
C LYS A 25 -8.91 58.23 -1.15
N GLN A 26 -8.20 57.16 -0.82
CA GLN A 26 -8.26 55.88 -1.56
C GLN A 26 -9.23 54.86 -0.97
N THR A 27 -10.14 55.30 -0.08
CA THR A 27 -11.26 54.50 0.42
C THR A 27 -12.47 54.57 -0.51
N ALA A 28 -12.29 54.24 -1.79
CA ALA A 28 -13.37 53.83 -2.70
C ALA A 28 -12.77 53.43 -4.06
N GLY A 29 -12.52 52.13 -4.26
CA GLY A 29 -12.44 51.56 -5.61
C GLY A 29 -11.09 51.67 -6.32
N ALA A 30 -10.05 51.00 -5.82
CA ALA A 30 -8.98 50.41 -6.63
C ALA A 30 -8.12 49.49 -5.76
N SER A 31 -8.51 48.22 -5.61
CA SER A 31 -7.60 47.20 -5.06
C SER A 31 -6.53 46.92 -6.11
N VAL A 32 -5.31 47.40 -5.90
CA VAL A 32 -4.13 46.81 -6.57
C VAL A 32 -3.84 45.49 -5.86
N GLY A 33 -4.70 44.50 -6.11
CA GLY A 33 -4.60 43.18 -5.51
C GLY A 33 -3.46 42.41 -6.17
N VAL A 34 -2.41 42.11 -5.40
CA VAL A 34 -1.47 41.04 -5.80
C VAL A 34 -2.28 39.75 -5.79
N GLY A 35 -2.62 39.24 -6.99
CA GLY A 35 -3.43 38.05 -7.13
C GLY A 35 -2.62 36.79 -6.80
N PHE A 36 -2.50 36.43 -5.53
CA PHE A 36 -2.01 35.10 -5.14
C PHE A 36 -2.95 34.04 -5.71
N ALA A 37 -2.50 32.84 -6.09
CA ALA A 37 -3.42 31.75 -6.42
C ALA A 37 -4.01 31.16 -5.12
N GLY A 38 -5.30 30.82 -5.11
CA GLY A 38 -5.89 30.07 -3.98
C GLY A 38 -5.38 28.63 -3.94
N PRO A 39 -5.65 27.89 -2.86
CA PRO A 39 -5.55 26.43 -2.93
C PRO A 39 -6.29 25.96 -4.17
N ALA A 40 -5.60 25.16 -5.00
CA ALA A 40 -6.24 24.56 -6.15
C ALA A 40 -7.44 23.77 -5.62
N LYS A 41 -8.60 23.88 -6.28
CA LYS A 41 -9.73 23.04 -5.94
C LYS A 41 -9.36 21.63 -6.41
N LEU A 42 -8.76 20.85 -5.51
CA LEU A 42 -8.41 19.47 -5.76
C LEU A 42 -9.71 18.67 -5.70
N GLU A 43 -10.02 17.98 -6.78
CA GLU A 43 -11.13 17.04 -6.82
C GLU A 43 -10.58 15.65 -6.54
N PHE A 44 -10.99 15.09 -5.41
CA PHE A 44 -10.68 13.72 -5.03
C PHE A 44 -11.88 12.84 -5.36
N LYS A 45 -11.63 11.63 -5.86
CA LYS A 45 -12.65 10.63 -6.17
C LYS A 45 -13.46 10.25 -4.94
N ASN A 46 -12.80 10.21 -3.78
CA ASN A 46 -13.39 9.89 -2.49
C ASN A 46 -12.56 10.51 -1.34
N LYS A 47 -13.06 10.40 -0.11
CA LYS A 47 -12.40 10.93 1.09
C LYS A 47 -11.11 10.18 1.49
N TYR A 48 -10.92 8.95 1.02
CA TYR A 48 -9.70 8.17 1.28
C TYR A 48 -8.52 8.67 0.42
N GLU A 49 -8.78 9.04 -0.83
CA GLU A 49 -7.79 9.70 -1.69
C GLU A 49 -7.38 11.07 -1.11
N GLU A 50 -8.34 11.83 -0.59
CA GLU A 50 -8.08 13.08 0.14
C GLU A 50 -7.18 12.83 1.37
N ARG A 51 -7.47 11.79 2.18
CA ARG A 51 -6.63 11.40 3.32
C ARG A 51 -5.20 11.05 2.90
N GLU A 52 -5.02 10.28 1.85
CA GLU A 52 -3.68 9.91 1.37
C GLU A 52 -2.91 11.10 0.79
N TYR A 53 -3.61 12.02 0.12
CA TYR A 53 -3.03 13.30 -0.28
C TYR A 53 -2.56 14.11 0.94
N ILE A 54 -3.41 14.27 1.96
CA ILE A 54 -3.11 15.03 3.17
C ILE A 54 -1.93 14.42 3.94
N LYS A 55 -1.88 13.08 4.09
CA LYS A 55 -0.71 12.38 4.69
C LYS A 55 0.57 12.63 3.90
N GLY A 56 0.49 12.60 2.57
CA GLY A 56 1.61 12.94 1.69
C GLY A 56 2.10 14.37 1.88
N ARG A 57 1.17 15.34 1.91
CA ARG A 57 1.49 16.76 2.17
C ARG A 57 2.08 16.98 3.55
N LEU A 58 1.59 16.28 4.57
CA LEU A 58 2.14 16.36 5.92
C LEU A 58 3.56 15.82 5.99
N ALA A 59 3.84 14.68 5.32
CA ALA A 59 5.21 14.16 5.22
C ALA A 59 6.14 15.14 4.47
N CYS A 60 5.66 15.79 3.40
CA CYS A 60 6.39 16.86 2.72
C CYS A 60 6.70 18.03 3.67
N ALA A 61 5.76 18.43 4.52
CA ALA A 61 5.96 19.48 5.53
C ALA A 61 7.08 19.15 6.52
N TYR A 62 7.18 17.90 6.98
CA TYR A 62 8.30 17.46 7.81
C TYR A 62 9.63 17.55 7.07
N ARG A 63 9.68 17.09 5.81
CA ARG A 63 10.89 17.22 4.98
C ARG A 63 11.28 18.68 4.75
N MET A 64 10.29 19.56 4.60
CA MET A 64 10.49 21.00 4.51
C MET A 64 11.13 21.56 5.80
N PHE A 65 10.60 21.20 6.96
CA PHE A 65 11.15 21.65 8.24
C PHE A 65 12.57 21.11 8.47
N GLY A 66 12.82 19.84 8.12
CA GLY A 66 14.15 19.24 8.16
C GLY A 66 15.14 19.95 7.24
N HIS A 67 14.74 20.23 5.99
CA HIS A 67 15.58 20.89 4.99
C HIS A 67 16.00 22.31 5.41
N TYR A 68 15.07 23.10 5.99
CA TYR A 68 15.36 24.45 6.47
C TYR A 68 15.95 24.50 7.89
N GLY A 69 16.24 23.35 8.51
CA GLY A 69 16.84 23.29 9.85
C GLY A 69 15.93 23.82 10.96
N LEU A 70 14.62 23.63 10.83
CA LEU A 70 13.62 24.04 11.82
C LEU A 70 13.39 22.99 12.93
N ASN A 71 13.91 21.78 12.77
CA ASN A 71 13.85 20.71 13.77
C ASN A 71 15.00 20.80 14.79
N GLU A 72 14.78 20.30 16.00
CA GLU A 72 15.78 20.25 17.08
C GLU A 72 15.68 18.89 17.80
N GLY A 73 16.60 17.98 17.47
CA GLY A 73 16.59 16.63 18.02
C GLY A 73 15.22 15.94 17.86
N SER A 74 14.64 15.50 18.98
CA SER A 74 13.33 14.84 19.03
C SER A 74 12.16 15.79 19.31
N ALA A 75 12.41 17.11 19.44
CA ALA A 75 11.37 18.09 19.71
C ALA A 75 10.65 18.52 18.44
N GLY A 76 9.34 18.81 18.60
CA GLY A 76 8.49 19.33 17.55
C GLY A 76 7.52 18.30 16.97
N HIS A 77 6.40 18.81 16.46
CA HIS A 77 5.32 18.05 15.87
C HIS A 77 4.45 18.96 14.99
N ILE A 78 3.88 18.36 13.95
CA ILE A 78 2.94 18.98 13.02
C ILE A 78 1.71 18.06 12.95
N THR A 79 0.54 18.59 13.27
CA THR A 79 -0.72 17.85 13.22
C THR A 79 -1.56 18.34 12.06
N VAL A 80 -2.26 17.42 11.40
CA VAL A 80 -3.33 17.77 10.45
C VAL A 80 -4.58 16.96 10.74
N ARG A 81 -5.74 17.62 10.70
CA ARG A 81 -7.06 17.00 10.88
C ARG A 81 -7.32 15.98 9.77
N ASP A 82 -7.87 14.83 10.13
CA ASP A 82 -8.23 13.80 9.17
C ASP A 82 -9.48 14.18 8.36
N PRO A 83 -9.49 14.05 7.02
CA PRO A 83 -10.61 14.49 6.19
C PRO A 83 -11.81 13.53 6.18
N ILE A 84 -11.69 12.32 6.77
CA ILE A 84 -12.77 11.32 6.90
C ILE A 84 -13.37 11.35 8.32
N GLU A 85 -12.52 11.40 9.34
CA GLU A 85 -12.86 11.42 10.76
C GLU A 85 -12.31 12.70 11.40
N PRO A 86 -13.02 13.85 11.28
CA PRO A 86 -12.50 15.17 11.64
C PRO A 86 -12.11 15.35 13.12
N GLU A 87 -12.50 14.44 14.00
CA GLU A 87 -12.10 14.42 15.41
C GLU A 87 -10.79 13.65 15.65
N THR A 88 -10.08 13.27 14.58
CA THR A 88 -8.80 12.57 14.64
C THR A 88 -7.74 13.32 13.82
N PHE A 89 -6.46 13.12 14.17
CA PHE A 89 -5.35 13.92 13.66
C PHE A 89 -4.18 13.04 13.25
N TRP A 90 -3.55 13.37 12.12
CA TRP A 90 -2.29 12.78 11.69
C TRP A 90 -1.11 13.56 12.27
N VAL A 91 -0.10 12.86 12.79
CA VAL A 91 1.08 13.44 13.46
C VAL A 91 2.33 12.56 13.25
N ASN A 92 3.53 13.12 13.42
CA ASN A 92 4.76 12.33 13.36
C ASN A 92 4.89 11.33 14.51
N PRO A 93 5.55 10.19 14.27
CA PRO A 93 6.02 9.36 15.35
C PRO A 93 7.19 10.01 16.09
N PHE A 94 7.27 9.77 17.39
CA PHE A 94 8.35 10.26 18.23
C PHE A 94 9.66 9.50 17.96
N GLY A 95 10.76 10.25 17.84
CA GLY A 95 12.10 9.68 17.62
C GLY A 95 12.48 9.45 16.15
N VAL A 96 11.66 9.87 15.19
CA VAL A 96 12.02 9.87 13.76
C VAL A 96 12.41 11.28 13.33
N ASP A 97 13.61 11.44 12.76
CA ASP A 97 14.09 12.73 12.26
C ASP A 97 13.16 13.26 11.14
N PHE A 98 12.89 14.56 11.15
CA PHE A 98 12.01 15.21 10.18
C PHE A 98 12.47 15.03 8.73
N ASN A 99 13.79 14.94 8.50
CA ASN A 99 14.37 14.64 7.19
C ASN A 99 14.11 13.20 6.72
N MET A 100 13.56 12.33 7.55
CA MET A 100 13.31 10.92 7.24
C MET A 100 11.84 10.51 7.30
N ILE A 101 10.93 11.40 7.70
CA ILE A 101 9.49 11.10 7.79
C ILE A 101 8.92 10.82 6.40
N ASN A 102 8.19 9.71 6.28
CA ASN A 102 7.38 9.35 5.11
C ASN A 102 5.90 9.37 5.50
N LYS A 103 5.00 9.42 4.50
CA LYS A 103 3.55 9.38 4.76
C LYS A 103 3.11 8.13 5.52
N SER A 104 3.84 7.02 5.35
CA SER A 104 3.60 5.75 6.04
C SER A 104 4.12 5.70 7.46
N ASP A 105 4.89 6.71 7.90
CA ASP A 105 5.39 6.77 9.28
C ASP A 105 4.37 7.41 10.23
N LEU A 106 3.42 8.17 9.69
CA LEU A 106 2.49 8.99 10.45
C LEU A 106 1.59 8.15 11.38
N LEU A 107 1.25 8.75 12.51
CA LEU A 107 0.28 8.25 13.47
C LEU A 107 -1.04 8.96 13.26
N ARG A 108 -2.16 8.23 13.35
CA ARG A 108 -3.48 8.84 13.53
C ARG A 108 -3.90 8.71 14.99
N VAL A 109 -4.33 9.81 15.59
CA VAL A 109 -4.66 9.87 17.02
C VAL A 109 -6.00 10.59 17.26
N ASP A 110 -6.70 10.23 18.33
CA ASP A 110 -7.85 10.99 18.84
C ASP A 110 -7.42 12.17 19.73
N HIS A 111 -8.38 12.95 20.25
CA HIS A 111 -8.14 14.11 21.12
C HIS A 111 -7.42 13.73 22.42
N GLU A 112 -7.64 12.52 22.92
CA GLU A 112 -6.99 11.98 24.11
C GLU A 112 -5.56 11.47 23.83
N GLY A 113 -5.12 11.49 22.56
CA GLY A 113 -3.80 11.03 22.14
C GLY A 113 -3.66 9.51 22.10
N ASN A 114 -4.77 8.77 22.01
CA ASN A 114 -4.75 7.34 21.73
C ASN A 114 -4.40 7.13 20.26
N ILE A 115 -3.48 6.21 19.99
CA ILE A 115 -3.04 5.89 18.63
C ILE A 115 -4.07 4.95 17.97
N LEU A 116 -4.78 5.46 16.97
CA LEU A 116 -5.80 4.77 16.19
C LEU A 116 -5.23 4.11 14.92
N ASP A 117 -4.18 4.68 14.35
CA ASP A 117 -3.43 4.14 13.19
C ASP A 117 -1.95 4.51 13.38
N HIS A 118 -1.04 3.69 12.86
CA HIS A 118 0.39 3.95 12.98
C HIS A 118 1.23 3.37 11.85
N GLY A 119 2.30 4.09 11.54
CA GLY A 119 3.42 3.57 10.80
C GLY A 119 4.30 2.59 11.58
N ARG A 120 5.57 2.49 11.14
CA ARG A 120 6.58 1.59 11.73
C ARG A 120 6.90 1.89 13.20
N VAL A 121 6.80 3.15 13.63
CA VAL A 121 7.06 3.57 15.02
C VAL A 121 5.72 3.93 15.66
N LYS A 122 5.23 3.08 16.56
CA LYS A 122 4.01 3.30 17.35
C LYS A 122 4.32 4.04 18.66
N LEU A 123 4.97 5.20 18.56
CA LEU A 123 5.34 6.00 19.73
C LEU A 123 4.92 7.44 19.51
N LEU A 124 3.96 7.91 20.30
CA LEU A 124 3.51 9.30 20.30
C LEU A 124 4.19 10.07 21.42
N ASN A 125 4.67 11.28 21.16
CA ASN A 125 4.94 12.24 22.23
C ASN A 125 3.60 12.82 22.72
N ARG A 126 2.91 12.08 23.60
CA ARG A 126 1.54 12.42 24.03
C ARG A 126 1.47 13.81 24.66
N ALA A 127 2.43 14.16 25.51
CA ALA A 127 2.47 15.48 26.15
C ALA A 127 2.52 16.62 25.12
N ALA A 128 3.34 16.47 24.08
CA ALA A 128 3.43 17.47 23.03
C ALA A 128 2.15 17.52 22.17
N PHE A 129 1.60 16.36 21.80
CA PHE A 129 0.36 16.27 21.04
C PHE A 129 -0.84 16.93 21.73
N LEU A 130 -0.99 16.80 23.05
CA LEU A 130 -2.13 17.35 23.79
C LEU A 130 -2.25 18.88 23.67
N ILE A 131 -1.16 19.60 23.39
CA ILE A 131 -1.20 21.03 23.05
C ILE A 131 -1.98 21.24 21.75
N HIS A 132 -1.63 20.50 20.69
CA HIS A 132 -2.33 20.58 19.41
C HIS A 132 -3.76 20.04 19.50
N GLY A 133 -4.02 19.01 20.33
CA GLY A 133 -5.36 18.50 20.60
C GLY A 133 -6.28 19.59 21.15
N ALA A 134 -5.83 20.32 22.18
CA ALA A 134 -6.59 21.45 22.74
C ALA A 134 -6.83 22.57 21.73
N VAL A 135 -5.82 22.92 20.92
CA VAL A 135 -5.96 23.91 19.84
C VAL A 135 -7.00 23.46 18.81
N HIS A 136 -6.94 22.22 18.33
CA HIS A 136 -7.90 21.70 17.36
C HIS A 136 -9.31 21.56 17.92
N ALA A 137 -9.47 21.29 19.21
CA ALA A 137 -10.76 21.28 19.89
C ALA A 137 -11.36 22.69 20.02
N ALA A 138 -10.54 23.68 20.39
CA ALA A 138 -10.97 25.07 20.52
C ALA A 138 -11.21 25.77 19.16
N ARG A 139 -10.51 25.33 18.11
CA ARG A 139 -10.52 25.94 16.78
C ARG A 139 -10.82 24.92 15.67
N PRO A 140 -12.11 24.62 15.41
CA PRO A 140 -12.52 23.73 14.32
C PRO A 140 -12.08 24.20 12.92
N ASP A 141 -11.86 25.50 12.73
CA ASP A 141 -11.34 26.08 11.49
C ASP A 141 -9.86 25.72 11.24
N VAL A 142 -9.10 25.41 12.30
CA VAL A 142 -7.70 24.99 12.20
C VAL A 142 -7.64 23.54 11.72
N GLN A 143 -7.13 23.36 10.51
CA GLN A 143 -6.86 22.06 9.90
C GLN A 143 -5.44 21.58 10.18
N CYS A 144 -4.47 22.49 10.29
CA CYS A 144 -3.08 22.15 10.57
C CYS A 144 -2.50 23.04 11.67
N ALA A 145 -1.72 22.44 12.56
CA ALA A 145 -0.91 23.15 13.56
C ALA A 145 0.54 22.66 13.50
N ALA A 146 1.50 23.57 13.66
CA ALA A 146 2.93 23.29 13.63
C ALA A 146 3.64 23.89 14.84
N HIS A 147 4.46 23.08 15.52
CA HIS A 147 5.29 23.50 16.64
C HIS A 147 6.67 22.87 16.56
N THR A 148 7.73 23.68 16.70
CA THR A 148 9.09 23.18 16.94
C THR A 148 9.88 24.13 17.83
N HIS A 149 11.06 23.66 18.22
CA HIS A 149 12.06 24.39 19.00
C HIS A 149 13.11 25.04 18.07
N SER A 150 12.66 25.74 17.03
CA SER A 150 13.57 26.40 16.08
C SER A 150 14.50 27.40 16.80
N VAL A 151 15.74 27.51 16.32
CA VAL A 151 16.80 28.25 17.02
C VAL A 151 16.43 29.72 17.22
N HIS A 152 15.98 30.40 16.17
CA HIS A 152 15.71 31.83 16.22
C HIS A 152 14.40 32.13 16.95
N GLY A 153 13.38 31.31 16.70
CA GLY A 153 12.11 31.35 17.43
C GLY A 153 12.32 31.24 18.95
N ARG A 154 13.08 30.25 19.43
CA ARG A 154 13.40 30.11 20.86
C ARG A 154 14.18 31.29 21.41
N ALA A 155 15.20 31.76 20.68
CA ALA A 155 15.99 32.91 21.08
C ALA A 155 15.14 34.18 21.23
N TRP A 156 14.15 34.37 20.35
CA TRP A 156 13.20 35.48 20.46
C TRP A 156 12.20 35.27 21.59
N CYS A 157 11.63 34.07 21.74
CA CYS A 157 10.70 33.75 22.84
C CYS A 157 11.33 33.93 24.23
N ALA A 158 12.66 33.91 24.36
CA ALA A 158 13.35 34.24 25.61
C ALA A 158 13.22 35.72 26.02
N GLN A 159 12.85 36.62 25.10
CA GLN A 159 12.64 38.05 25.36
C GLN A 159 11.28 38.34 26.02
N GLY A 160 10.31 37.43 25.93
CA GLY A 160 8.98 37.60 26.53
C GLY A 160 8.17 38.79 25.97
N ARG A 161 8.39 39.16 24.70
CA ARG A 161 7.70 40.29 24.04
C ARG A 161 7.28 39.97 22.61
N LYS A 162 6.28 40.72 22.12
CA LYS A 162 5.81 40.65 20.72
C LYS A 162 6.91 41.11 19.75
N LEU A 163 6.80 40.67 18.50
CA LEU A 163 7.66 41.15 17.40
C LEU A 163 7.40 42.61 17.08
N ASP A 164 8.47 43.36 16.76
CA ASP A 164 8.35 44.72 16.23
C ASP A 164 8.13 44.66 14.71
N SER A 165 7.40 45.64 14.17
CA SER A 165 7.18 45.77 12.72
C SER A 165 8.37 46.43 12.04
N ILE A 166 9.52 45.75 11.94
CA ILE A 166 10.76 46.31 11.37
C ILE A 166 11.00 45.92 9.90
N SER A 167 10.21 44.99 9.36
CA SER A 167 10.26 44.55 7.96
C SER A 167 8.85 44.22 7.44
N LEU A 168 8.68 44.16 6.11
CA LEU A 168 7.39 43.78 5.52
C LEU A 168 6.93 42.38 5.96
N GLU A 169 7.88 41.45 6.14
CA GLU A 169 7.61 40.10 6.63
C GLU A 169 7.17 40.11 8.09
N SER A 170 7.72 41.00 8.94
CA SER A 170 7.23 41.13 10.33
C SER A 170 5.79 41.62 10.39
N CYS A 171 5.34 42.43 9.42
CA CYS A 171 3.97 42.90 9.32
C CYS A 171 2.96 41.78 8.98
N ILE A 172 3.40 40.62 8.46
CA ILE A 172 2.53 39.43 8.27
C ILE A 172 1.85 39.01 9.59
N PHE A 173 2.52 39.29 10.71
CA PHE A 173 2.08 38.97 12.08
C PHE A 173 1.59 40.19 12.87
N TRP A 174 1.38 41.34 12.22
CA TRP A 174 0.83 42.53 12.86
C TRP A 174 -0.53 42.24 13.49
N ASP A 175 -0.63 42.39 14.81
CA ASP A 175 -1.77 41.96 15.62
C ASP A 175 -2.32 40.56 15.26
N ASP A 176 -1.43 39.64 14.88
CA ASP A 176 -1.80 38.27 14.46
C ASP A 176 -0.95 37.19 15.16
N HIS A 177 -0.31 37.57 16.25
CA HIS A 177 0.40 36.66 17.13
C HIS A 177 0.28 37.09 18.60
N VAL A 178 0.45 36.11 19.49
CA VAL A 178 0.42 36.32 20.94
C VAL A 178 1.74 35.92 21.59
N VAL A 179 2.00 36.42 22.80
CA VAL A 179 3.07 35.93 23.68
C VAL A 179 2.39 35.16 24.79
N PHE A 180 2.79 33.90 24.97
CA PHE A 180 2.28 33.05 26.03
C PHE A 180 3.39 32.84 27.07
N ASP A 181 3.17 33.33 28.29
CA ASP A 181 4.18 33.31 29.35
C ASP A 181 4.38 31.92 30.00
N GLY A 182 3.47 30.98 29.76
CA GLY A 182 3.47 29.67 30.40
C GLY A 182 3.29 29.73 31.92
N LYS A 183 2.97 28.60 32.54
CA LYS A 183 2.86 28.46 34.01
C LYS A 183 3.99 27.62 34.63
N GLY A 184 5.00 27.23 33.86
CA GLY A 184 6.09 26.35 34.31
C GLY A 184 5.77 24.86 34.14
N ILE A 185 6.14 24.01 35.12
CA ILE A 185 5.81 22.57 35.10
C ILE A 185 4.30 22.40 35.35
N VAL A 186 3.52 22.29 34.27
CA VAL A 186 2.07 22.05 34.30
C VAL A 186 1.77 20.75 33.55
N LEU A 187 0.63 20.12 33.86
CA LEU A 187 0.12 19.00 33.07
C LEU A 187 -0.12 19.48 31.64
N ALA A 188 0.30 18.67 30.66
CA ALA A 188 0.23 19.05 29.24
C ALA A 188 -1.19 19.37 28.75
N GLU A 189 -2.23 18.77 29.35
CA GLU A 189 -3.63 19.03 29.00
C GLU A 189 -4.07 20.45 29.42
N ASP A 190 -3.71 20.89 30.62
CA ASP A 190 -4.03 22.24 31.11
C ASP A 190 -3.25 23.31 30.32
N GLU A 191 -1.97 23.04 30.02
CA GLU A 191 -1.14 23.94 29.21
C GLU A 191 -1.68 24.08 27.78
N GLY A 192 -2.16 22.99 27.17
CA GLY A 192 -2.79 23.03 25.85
C GLY A 192 -4.01 23.95 25.81
N CYS A 193 -4.89 23.85 26.82
CA CYS A 193 -6.07 24.71 26.95
C CYS A 193 -5.70 26.18 27.15
N ASP A 194 -4.72 26.47 28.02
CA ASP A 194 -4.23 27.84 28.25
C ASP A 194 -3.62 28.44 26.96
N ILE A 195 -2.87 27.65 26.18
CA ILE A 195 -2.30 28.08 24.90
C ILE A 195 -3.43 28.34 23.90
N ALA A 196 -4.43 27.46 23.80
CA ALA A 196 -5.54 27.62 22.88
C ALA A 196 -6.37 28.87 23.20
N GLU A 197 -6.62 29.14 24.49
CA GLU A 197 -7.30 30.37 24.95
C GLU A 197 -6.47 31.61 24.61
N ALA A 198 -5.17 31.59 24.91
CA ALA A 198 -4.28 32.72 24.62
C ALA A 198 -4.14 32.98 23.11
N LEU A 199 -4.10 31.92 22.29
CA LEU A 199 -4.03 32.02 20.83
C LEU A 199 -5.27 32.72 20.25
N GLY A 200 -6.45 32.49 20.83
CA GLY A 200 -7.70 33.14 20.41
C GLY A 200 -7.98 32.88 18.92
N ASP A 201 -8.15 33.94 18.14
CA ASP A 201 -8.36 33.92 16.68
C ASP A 201 -7.07 34.08 15.87
N LYS A 202 -5.92 34.24 16.53
CA LYS A 202 -4.63 34.58 15.90
C LYS A 202 -3.98 33.36 15.25
N LYS A 203 -3.06 33.59 14.29
CA LYS A 203 -2.36 32.52 13.55
C LYS A 203 -1.11 31.96 14.21
N ALA A 204 -0.56 32.64 15.22
CA ALA A 204 0.71 32.28 15.83
C ALA A 204 0.81 32.60 17.33
N ALA A 205 1.60 31.81 18.05
CA ALA A 205 1.99 32.05 19.43
C ALA A 205 3.51 31.96 19.61
N LEU A 206 4.05 32.95 20.32
CA LEU A 206 5.41 32.96 20.86
C LEU A 206 5.34 32.37 22.27
N LEU A 207 5.70 31.09 22.41
CA LEU A 207 5.69 30.40 23.69
C LEU A 207 6.99 30.76 24.43
N ARG A 208 6.87 31.60 25.46
CA ARG A 208 8.01 32.16 26.19
C ARG A 208 8.92 31.05 26.71
N ASN A 209 10.23 31.21 26.49
CA ASN A 209 11.25 30.22 26.83
C ASN A 209 11.07 28.80 26.22
N HIS A 210 10.14 28.62 25.27
CA HIS A 210 9.78 27.31 24.73
C HIS A 210 9.96 27.21 23.21
N GLY A 211 9.25 28.02 22.42
CA GLY A 211 9.31 27.92 20.97
C GLY A 211 8.16 28.64 20.27
N LEU A 212 7.92 28.29 19.00
CA LEU A 212 6.86 28.87 18.18
C LEU A 212 5.73 27.87 18.00
N LEU A 213 4.49 28.35 17.89
CA LEU A 213 3.35 27.56 17.44
C LEU A 213 2.60 28.36 16.37
N THR A 214 2.25 27.72 15.26
CA THR A 214 1.43 28.32 14.20
C THR A 214 0.28 27.42 13.79
N VAL A 215 -0.80 28.03 13.32
CA VAL A 215 -2.01 27.33 12.87
C VAL A 215 -2.44 27.81 11.47
N GLY A 216 -3.16 26.96 10.75
CA GLY A 216 -3.68 27.29 9.43
C GLY A 216 -4.84 26.41 9.00
N GLN A 217 -5.55 26.85 7.95
CA GLN A 217 -6.61 26.10 7.30
C GLN A 217 -6.05 25.06 6.31
N THR A 218 -4.76 25.16 5.98
CA THR A 218 -4.03 24.13 5.23
C THR A 218 -2.65 23.86 5.83
N ILE A 219 -2.03 22.76 5.42
CA ILE A 219 -0.66 22.40 5.84
C ILE A 219 0.33 23.47 5.37
N GLU A 220 0.22 23.90 4.11
CA GLU A 220 1.06 24.93 3.51
C GLU A 220 1.02 26.23 4.30
N GLU A 221 -0.18 26.67 4.68
CA GLU A 221 -0.38 27.90 5.43
C GLU A 221 0.32 27.85 6.79
N ALA A 222 0.00 26.84 7.61
CA ALA A 222 0.57 26.70 8.96
C ALA A 222 2.10 26.63 8.93
N CYS A 223 2.65 25.86 7.99
CA CYS A 223 4.08 25.66 7.82
C CYS A 223 4.80 26.91 7.26
N ASN A 224 4.15 27.67 6.37
CA ASN A 224 4.67 28.94 5.89
C ASN A 224 4.75 29.97 7.02
N TRP A 225 3.70 30.11 7.81
CA TRP A 225 3.70 30.98 8.97
C TRP A 225 4.83 30.63 9.94
N PHE A 226 5.07 29.34 10.17
CA PHE A 226 6.17 28.91 11.03
C PHE A 226 7.53 29.36 10.48
N TYR A 227 7.81 29.05 9.22
CA TYR A 227 9.06 29.40 8.55
C TYR A 227 9.29 30.91 8.57
N THR A 228 8.29 31.70 8.14
CA THR A 228 8.40 33.16 8.09
C THR A 228 8.58 33.74 9.49
N LEU A 229 7.88 33.23 10.50
CA LEU A 229 7.99 33.69 11.88
C LEU A 229 9.40 33.47 12.44
N ASP A 230 9.99 32.29 12.21
CA ASP A 230 11.36 31.99 12.61
C ASP A 230 12.39 32.89 11.90
N ARG A 231 12.20 33.16 10.59
CA ARG A 231 13.04 34.10 9.84
C ARG A 231 12.91 35.54 10.35
N VAL A 232 11.69 35.98 10.68
CA VAL A 232 11.44 37.30 11.27
C VAL A 232 12.12 37.41 12.64
N CYS A 233 12.03 36.38 13.49
CA CYS A 233 12.76 36.33 14.75
C CYS A 233 14.27 36.48 14.54
N HIS A 234 14.84 35.80 13.54
CA HIS A 234 16.26 35.91 13.20
C HIS A 234 16.65 37.33 12.80
N VAL A 235 15.90 37.94 11.88
CA VAL A 235 16.14 39.30 11.41
C VAL A 235 16.05 40.29 12.56
N GLN A 236 15.05 40.17 13.42
CA GLN A 236 14.86 41.03 14.57
C GLN A 236 16.01 40.92 15.57
N LEU A 237 16.48 39.71 15.90
CA LEU A 237 17.64 39.51 16.78
C LEU A 237 18.90 40.19 16.22
N LEU A 238 19.15 40.06 14.90
CA LEU A 238 20.29 40.71 14.24
C LEU A 238 20.15 42.24 14.22
N ALA A 239 18.95 42.74 13.92
CA ALA A 239 18.65 44.16 13.85
C ALA A 239 18.80 44.82 15.23
N ASP A 240 18.23 44.21 16.28
CA ASP A 240 18.31 44.70 17.66
C ASP A 240 19.76 44.69 18.14
N ALA A 241 20.53 43.63 17.89
CA ALA A 241 21.95 43.57 18.25
C ALA A 241 22.78 44.65 17.53
N ALA A 242 22.57 44.82 16.22
CA ALA A 242 23.30 45.81 15.43
C ALA A 242 22.94 47.26 15.81
N ALA A 243 21.66 47.52 16.11
CA ALA A 243 21.19 48.82 16.57
C ALA A 243 21.73 49.11 17.98
N SER A 244 21.53 48.19 18.93
CA SER A 244 22.01 48.34 20.32
C SER A 244 23.52 48.51 20.39
N GLY A 245 24.30 47.76 19.61
CA GLY A 245 25.76 47.89 19.57
C GLY A 245 26.25 49.26 19.07
N ARG A 246 25.39 50.04 18.42
CA ARG A 246 25.64 51.42 17.98
C ARG A 246 24.88 52.48 18.79
N GLY A 247 24.15 52.09 19.85
CA GLY A 247 23.28 53.00 20.60
C GLY A 247 22.09 53.53 19.80
N LEU A 248 21.63 52.78 18.80
CA LEU A 248 20.47 53.08 17.96
C LEU A 248 19.30 52.17 18.33
N GLU A 249 18.10 52.58 17.90
CA GLU A 249 16.91 51.73 17.89
C GLU A 249 16.57 51.28 16.46
N THR A 250 15.83 50.18 16.32
CA THR A 250 15.31 49.74 15.03
C THR A 250 14.19 50.65 14.55
N SER A 251 14.17 50.96 13.25
CA SER A 251 13.12 51.77 12.65
C SER A 251 11.87 50.92 12.44
N LYS A 252 10.75 51.30 13.07
CA LYS A 252 9.48 50.58 12.96
C LYS A 252 8.64 51.16 11.80
N ILE A 253 8.03 50.26 11.04
CA ILE A 253 6.94 50.56 10.10
C ILE A 253 5.75 51.05 10.92
N SER A 254 5.02 52.05 10.42
CA SER A 254 3.86 52.59 11.13
C SER A 254 2.74 51.56 11.24
N ASP A 255 1.93 51.65 12.29
CA ASP A 255 0.80 50.74 12.53
C ASP A 255 -0.17 50.67 11.32
N GLU A 256 -0.42 51.80 10.64
CA GLU A 256 -1.27 51.88 9.44
C GLU A 256 -0.65 51.11 8.26
N GLU A 257 0.65 51.26 8.02
CA GLU A 257 1.37 50.53 6.97
C GLU A 257 1.52 49.04 7.30
N ALA A 258 1.70 48.69 8.58
CA ALA A 258 1.78 47.32 9.05
C ALA A 258 0.44 46.60 8.89
N GLU A 259 -0.66 47.24 9.25
CA GLU A 259 -2.02 46.73 9.05
C GLU A 259 -2.33 46.54 7.57
N TYR A 260 -2.01 47.53 6.73
CA TYR A 260 -2.18 47.42 5.27
C TYR A 260 -1.37 46.25 4.69
N THR A 261 -0.11 46.10 5.13
CA THR A 261 0.77 45.02 4.68
C THR A 261 0.22 43.66 5.09
N ARG A 262 -0.20 43.49 6.35
CA ARG A 262 -0.87 42.28 6.84
C ARG A 262 -2.10 41.94 6.01
N ALA A 263 -2.94 42.93 5.69
CA ALA A 263 -4.16 42.74 4.90
C ALA A 263 -3.88 42.24 3.47
N VAL A 264 -2.70 42.52 2.92
CA VAL A 264 -2.30 42.09 1.57
C VAL A 264 -1.54 40.76 1.59
N VAL A 265 -0.48 40.64 2.40
CA VAL A 265 0.45 39.50 2.37
C VAL A 265 0.31 38.54 3.56
N GLY A 266 -0.47 38.90 4.59
CA GLY A 266 -0.75 38.06 5.76
C GLY A 266 -2.04 37.25 5.67
N THR A 267 -2.65 37.15 4.49
CA THR A 267 -3.89 36.40 4.23
C THR A 267 -3.62 34.90 4.07
N SER A 268 -4.63 34.04 4.35
CA SER A 268 -4.49 32.58 4.18
C SER A 268 -4.10 32.18 2.76
N ARG A 269 -4.55 32.95 1.75
CA ARG A 269 -4.19 32.73 0.35
C ARG A 269 -2.70 32.98 0.08
N ALA A 270 -2.15 34.05 0.64
CA ALA A 270 -0.72 34.33 0.58
C ALA A 270 0.09 33.28 1.34
N GLY A 271 -0.39 32.84 2.51
CA GLY A 271 0.22 31.78 3.31
C GLY A 271 0.31 30.44 2.57
N TYR A 272 -0.82 30.00 2.00
CA TYR A 272 -0.85 28.80 1.15
C TYR A 272 0.14 28.91 -0.01
N PHE A 273 0.16 30.04 -0.72
CA PHE A 273 1.05 30.22 -1.86
C PHE A 273 2.54 30.13 -1.46
N GLY A 274 2.93 30.79 -0.36
CA GLY A 274 4.30 30.71 0.16
C GLY A 274 4.70 29.29 0.56
N GLY A 275 3.83 28.58 1.29
CA GLY A 275 4.09 27.20 1.69
C GLY A 275 4.14 26.24 0.51
N LYS A 276 3.26 26.42 -0.48
CA LYS A 276 3.26 25.62 -1.71
C LYS A 276 4.60 25.72 -2.44
N MET A 277 5.14 26.92 -2.63
CA MET A 277 6.43 27.11 -3.30
C MET A 277 7.57 26.36 -2.62
N MET A 278 7.61 26.40 -1.28
CA MET A 278 8.62 25.68 -0.51
C MET A 278 8.44 24.16 -0.61
N MET A 279 7.20 23.67 -0.57
CA MET A 279 6.93 22.25 -0.70
C MET A 279 7.17 21.73 -2.13
N ASP A 280 6.92 22.52 -3.18
CA ASP A 280 7.26 22.16 -4.56
C ASP A 280 8.78 21.93 -4.71
N LEU A 281 9.60 22.74 -4.03
CA LEU A 281 11.06 22.54 -4.00
C LEU A 281 11.42 21.21 -3.30
N ILE A 282 10.76 20.88 -2.20
CA ILE A 282 10.99 19.62 -1.48
C ILE A 282 10.58 18.42 -2.34
N ASP A 283 9.48 18.53 -3.09
CA ASP A 283 9.05 17.51 -4.04
C ASP A 283 10.16 17.20 -5.05
N GLU A 284 10.76 18.24 -5.63
CA GLU A 284 11.86 18.13 -6.59
C GLU A 284 13.12 17.55 -5.94
N LEU A 285 13.59 18.13 -4.84
CA LEU A 285 14.83 17.73 -4.17
C LEU A 285 14.79 16.30 -3.63
N THR A 286 13.61 15.84 -3.22
CA THR A 286 13.45 14.49 -2.65
C THR A 286 12.96 13.48 -3.67
N GLU A 287 12.66 13.88 -4.90
CA GLU A 287 11.98 13.05 -5.91
C GLU A 287 10.70 12.40 -5.33
N LYS A 288 10.02 13.13 -4.42
CA LYS A 288 8.87 12.65 -3.65
C LYS A 288 9.10 11.33 -2.89
N LYS A 289 10.32 11.01 -2.48
CA LYS A 289 10.64 9.78 -1.71
C LYS A 289 9.82 9.62 -0.43
N TYR A 290 9.42 10.73 0.18
CA TYR A 290 8.56 10.74 1.38
C TYR A 290 7.13 10.20 1.11
N MET A 291 6.74 10.02 -0.15
CA MET A 291 5.48 9.37 -0.55
C MET A 291 5.57 7.84 -0.54
N GLN A 292 6.77 7.27 -0.42
CA GLN A 292 6.98 5.82 -0.43
C GLN A 292 6.64 5.20 0.92
N CYS A 293 6.12 3.96 0.93
CA CYS A 293 5.92 3.20 2.16
C CYS A 293 7.24 2.53 2.58
N VAL A 294 7.91 3.09 3.59
CA VAL A 294 9.25 2.65 4.02
C VAL A 294 9.17 1.74 5.26
N HIS A 295 8.41 0.63 5.15
CA HIS A 295 8.47 -0.61 5.97
C HIS A 295 7.22 -0.97 6.82
N GLY A 296 6.75 -2.21 6.64
CA GLY A 296 6.67 -3.23 7.71
C GLY A 296 5.69 -3.08 8.88
N GLY A 297 4.54 -2.44 8.72
CA GLY A 297 3.48 -2.37 9.74
C GLY A 297 2.14 -2.84 9.17
N THR A 298 1.44 -3.68 9.92
CA THR A 298 0.18 -4.34 9.56
C THR A 298 -1.00 -3.36 9.57
N GLU A 299 -1.32 -2.76 8.43
CA GLU A 299 -2.68 -2.34 8.06
C GLU A 299 -2.78 -2.20 6.53
N ALA A 300 -3.97 -2.45 6.00
CA ALA A 300 -4.25 -2.96 4.65
C ALA A 300 -3.44 -2.33 3.51
N ALA A 301 -2.75 -3.19 2.74
CA ALA A 301 -2.15 -2.81 1.46
C ALA A 301 -3.20 -2.23 0.52
N THR A 302 -3.12 -0.92 0.28
CA THR A 302 -3.83 -0.26 -0.80
C THR A 302 -3.20 -0.69 -2.12
N GLY A 303 -3.72 -1.78 -2.68
CA GLY A 303 -3.71 -2.01 -4.11
C GLY A 303 -4.67 -1.10 -4.84
N PRO A 304 -5.00 -1.36 -6.12
CA PRO A 304 -6.08 -0.63 -6.76
C PRO A 304 -7.27 -0.66 -5.79
N GLU A 305 -7.79 0.52 -5.36
CA GLU A 305 -8.73 0.72 -4.24
C GLU A 305 -10.06 -0.04 -4.36
N HIS A 306 -10.14 -0.95 -5.32
CA HIS A 306 -11.31 -1.70 -5.70
C HIS A 306 -11.18 -3.18 -5.35
N THR A 307 -10.00 -3.82 -5.30
CA THR A 307 -9.91 -5.31 -5.20
C THR A 307 -9.26 -5.84 -3.93
N SER A 308 -10.01 -6.55 -3.06
CA SER A 308 -9.45 -7.32 -1.94
C SER A 308 -9.45 -8.81 -2.25
N PHE A 309 -8.33 -9.48 -1.98
CA PHE A 309 -8.10 -10.87 -2.35
C PHE A 309 -7.86 -11.72 -1.10
N LYS A 310 -8.58 -12.83 -0.98
CA LYS A 310 -8.43 -13.78 0.13
C LYS A 310 -8.29 -15.20 -0.43
N VAL A 311 -7.40 -15.98 0.16
CA VAL A 311 -7.20 -17.40 -0.20
C VAL A 311 -7.82 -18.24 0.89
N ASP A 312 -8.69 -19.17 0.52
CA ASP A 312 -9.16 -20.22 1.40
C ASP A 312 -8.45 -21.53 1.03
N SER A 313 -8.05 -22.27 2.07
CA SER A 313 -7.39 -23.57 1.97
C SER A 313 -7.97 -24.61 2.93
N GLU A 314 -9.05 -24.33 3.69
CA GLU A 314 -9.62 -25.30 4.64
C GLU A 314 -10.21 -26.55 3.95
N SER A 315 -10.31 -26.53 2.62
CA SER A 315 -10.44 -27.74 1.80
C SER A 315 -9.06 -28.42 1.61
N ILE A 316 -8.36 -28.73 2.70
CA ILE A 316 -7.10 -29.48 2.62
C ILE A 316 -7.45 -30.89 2.25
N MET A 317 -7.09 -31.26 1.03
CA MET A 317 -7.26 -32.60 0.58
C MET A 317 -6.03 -33.41 0.97
N HIS A 318 -6.14 -34.22 2.04
CA HIS A 318 -5.14 -35.23 2.38
C HIS A 318 -5.19 -36.37 1.36
N ARG A 319 -4.75 -36.10 0.13
CA ARG A 319 -4.72 -37.08 -0.95
C ARG A 319 -3.57 -38.04 -0.75
N GLN A 320 -3.84 -39.33 -0.88
CA GLN A 320 -2.84 -40.33 -1.21
C GLN A 320 -3.00 -40.76 -2.66
N ILE A 321 -3.05 -39.80 -3.59
CA ILE A 321 -3.10 -40.13 -5.02
C ILE A 321 -1.67 -40.44 -5.49
N PRO A 322 -1.41 -41.58 -6.16
CA PRO A 322 -0.12 -41.84 -6.76
C PRO A 322 0.27 -40.72 -7.74
N MET A 323 1.47 -40.16 -7.60
CA MET A 323 1.95 -39.06 -8.43
C MET A 323 2.38 -39.52 -9.83
N SER A 324 2.78 -40.78 -9.96
CA SER A 324 3.26 -41.42 -11.19
C SER A 324 2.40 -41.23 -12.45
N PRO A 325 1.05 -41.26 -12.40
CA PRO A 325 0.24 -40.93 -13.57
C PRO A 325 0.17 -39.43 -13.90
N PHE A 326 0.64 -38.53 -13.05
CA PHE A 326 0.56 -37.07 -13.24
C PHE A 326 1.88 -36.48 -13.72
N LEU A 327 2.97 -36.81 -13.01
CA LEU A 327 4.28 -36.20 -13.17
C LEU A 327 5.38 -37.24 -13.33
N GLN A 328 6.43 -36.87 -14.05
CA GLN A 328 7.66 -37.64 -14.21
C GLN A 328 8.89 -36.72 -14.10
N PRO A 329 10.05 -37.22 -13.65
CA PRO A 329 10.30 -38.58 -13.17
C PRO A 329 9.74 -38.83 -11.76
N ASP A 330 9.69 -40.08 -11.34
CA ASP A 330 9.32 -40.44 -9.96
C ASP A 330 10.51 -40.21 -9.03
N TYR A 331 10.33 -39.39 -8.00
CA TYR A 331 11.36 -39.11 -7.00
C TYR A 331 11.19 -40.01 -5.77
N GLU A 332 12.30 -40.50 -5.23
CA GLU A 332 12.29 -41.33 -4.02
C GLU A 332 11.65 -40.57 -2.85
N GLY A 333 10.70 -41.21 -2.16
CA GLY A 333 9.98 -40.64 -1.01
C GLY A 333 8.88 -39.62 -1.38
N HIS A 334 8.72 -39.28 -2.65
CA HIS A 334 7.65 -38.42 -3.14
C HIS A 334 6.80 -39.17 -4.18
N ASP A 335 6.07 -40.18 -3.74
CA ASP A 335 5.24 -41.05 -4.59
C ASP A 335 3.76 -40.64 -4.64
N LYS A 336 3.39 -39.61 -3.87
CA LYS A 336 2.00 -39.18 -3.68
C LYS A 336 1.85 -37.69 -3.93
N LEU A 337 0.82 -37.34 -4.69
CA LEU A 337 0.36 -35.97 -4.80
C LEU A 337 -0.49 -35.65 -3.55
N VAL A 338 0.07 -34.81 -2.68
CA VAL A 338 -0.58 -34.27 -1.48
C VAL A 338 -0.66 -32.76 -1.66
N GLY A 339 -1.82 -32.16 -1.40
CA GLY A 339 -1.89 -30.71 -1.33
C GLY A 339 -3.28 -30.13 -1.45
N PRO A 340 -3.40 -28.82 -1.21
CA PRO A 340 -4.68 -28.12 -1.18
C PRO A 340 -5.31 -28.04 -2.58
N SER A 341 -6.62 -27.85 -2.60
CA SER A 341 -7.31 -27.20 -3.70
C SER A 341 -7.70 -25.81 -3.22
N PHE A 342 -7.15 -24.76 -3.84
CA PHE A 342 -7.41 -23.39 -3.41
C PHE A 342 -8.75 -22.88 -3.94
N SER A 343 -9.43 -22.09 -3.11
CA SER A 343 -10.51 -21.20 -3.54
C SER A 343 -10.13 -19.76 -3.20
N PHE A 344 -10.50 -18.83 -4.08
CA PHE A 344 -10.12 -17.43 -3.91
C PHE A 344 -11.36 -16.54 -3.89
N LEU A 345 -11.51 -15.73 -2.83
CA LEU A 345 -12.50 -14.67 -2.79
C LEU A 345 -11.91 -13.38 -3.35
N VAL A 346 -12.41 -12.97 -4.51
CA VAL A 346 -12.05 -11.71 -5.18
C VAL A 346 -13.19 -10.72 -4.95
N GLN A 347 -12.97 -9.73 -4.09
CA GLN A 347 -13.95 -8.67 -3.85
C GLN A 347 -13.56 -7.46 -4.67
N HIS A 348 -14.47 -6.91 -5.47
CA HIS A 348 -14.25 -5.68 -6.24
C HIS A 348 -15.28 -4.60 -5.85
N SER A 349 -14.92 -3.34 -5.69
CA SER A 349 -15.87 -2.30 -5.24
C SER A 349 -16.99 -1.97 -6.24
N SER A 350 -16.82 -2.35 -7.52
CA SER A 350 -17.81 -2.11 -8.59
C SER A 350 -18.86 -3.21 -8.72
N SER A 351 -18.70 -4.34 -8.03
CA SER A 351 -19.57 -5.52 -8.18
C SER A 351 -19.68 -6.34 -6.89
N LYS A 352 -20.58 -7.33 -6.89
CA LYS A 352 -20.60 -8.33 -5.82
C LYS A 352 -19.29 -9.14 -5.86
N PRO A 353 -18.75 -9.58 -4.71
CA PRO A 353 -17.62 -10.49 -4.68
C PRO A 353 -17.82 -11.72 -5.58
N ILE A 354 -16.74 -12.19 -6.18
CA ILE A 354 -16.72 -13.41 -6.98
C ILE A 354 -15.76 -14.41 -6.34
N LEU A 355 -16.01 -15.69 -6.62
CA LEU A 355 -15.12 -16.78 -6.24
C LEU A 355 -14.34 -17.24 -7.48
N PHE A 356 -13.05 -17.51 -7.33
CA PHE A 356 -12.27 -18.26 -8.32
C PHE A 356 -11.98 -19.63 -7.73
N ASP A 357 -12.55 -20.66 -8.35
CA ASP A 357 -12.70 -22.02 -7.85
C ASP A 357 -13.46 -22.12 -6.51
N LEU A 358 -13.95 -23.33 -6.21
CA LEU A 358 -14.66 -23.70 -4.99
C LEU A 358 -14.01 -24.87 -4.26
N ALA A 359 -12.78 -25.24 -4.65
CA ALA A 359 -12.08 -26.41 -4.15
C ALA A 359 -12.95 -27.70 -4.28
N VAL A 360 -12.79 -28.63 -3.34
CA VAL A 360 -13.50 -29.92 -3.34
C VAL A 360 -14.84 -29.77 -2.63
N ARG A 361 -15.91 -30.34 -3.21
CA ARG A 361 -17.22 -30.34 -2.53
C ARG A 361 -17.25 -31.29 -1.33
N LYS A 362 -18.02 -30.91 -0.31
CA LYS A 362 -18.23 -31.74 0.88
C LYS A 362 -18.96 -33.06 0.58
N ASP A 363 -19.93 -33.03 -0.34
CA ASP A 363 -20.70 -34.19 -0.80
C ASP A 363 -20.09 -34.83 -2.06
N TRP A 364 -18.77 -35.01 -2.07
CA TRP A 364 -18.02 -35.54 -3.22
C TRP A 364 -18.45 -36.95 -3.62
N GLU A 365 -19.06 -37.70 -2.70
CA GLU A 365 -19.64 -39.01 -2.95
C GLU A 365 -20.82 -39.01 -3.93
N LYS A 366 -21.39 -37.83 -4.22
CA LYS A 366 -22.45 -37.71 -5.24
C LYS A 366 -21.93 -37.67 -6.67
N TYR A 367 -20.63 -37.49 -6.88
CA TYR A 367 -20.07 -37.51 -8.22
C TYR A 367 -20.22 -38.90 -8.85
N PRO A 368 -20.48 -39.00 -10.17
CA PRO A 368 -20.51 -40.27 -10.87
C PRO A 368 -19.16 -41.02 -10.81
N SER A 369 -18.07 -40.30 -10.55
CA SER A 369 -16.72 -40.86 -10.34
C SER A 369 -16.51 -41.51 -8.95
N TYR A 370 -17.45 -41.39 -8.01
CA TYR A 370 -17.29 -41.88 -6.64
C TYR A 370 -16.88 -43.35 -6.56
N GLU A 371 -17.57 -44.25 -7.29
CA GLU A 371 -17.25 -45.67 -7.28
C GLU A 371 -15.83 -45.97 -7.78
N LYS A 372 -15.34 -45.18 -8.75
CA LYS A 372 -13.96 -45.27 -9.24
C LYS A 372 -12.98 -44.90 -8.15
N TRP A 373 -13.21 -43.83 -7.40
CA TRP A 373 -12.34 -43.37 -6.32
C TRP A 373 -12.28 -44.35 -5.16
N VAL A 374 -13.42 -44.94 -4.77
CA VAL A 374 -13.47 -46.00 -3.75
C VAL A 374 -12.64 -47.21 -4.17
N ARG A 375 -12.74 -47.65 -5.44
CA ARG A 375 -11.94 -48.76 -5.97
C ARG A 375 -10.44 -48.44 -6.00
N LEU A 376 -10.08 -47.19 -6.29
CA LEU A 376 -8.70 -46.70 -6.26
C LEU A 376 -8.20 -46.42 -4.84
N LYS A 377 -9.03 -46.61 -3.80
CA LYS A 377 -8.72 -46.34 -2.39
C LYS A 377 -8.27 -44.90 -2.16
N TRP A 378 -8.88 -43.95 -2.86
CA TRP A 378 -8.62 -42.54 -2.63
C TRP A 378 -9.25 -42.10 -1.30
N GLU A 379 -8.46 -41.47 -0.45
CA GLU A 379 -8.92 -40.86 0.80
C GLU A 379 -9.22 -39.38 0.52
N ILE A 380 -10.49 -39.00 0.72
CA ILE A 380 -10.98 -37.63 0.46
C ILE A 380 -11.62 -37.14 1.76
N HIS A 381 -11.05 -36.06 2.31
CA HIS A 381 -11.53 -35.42 3.52
C HIS A 381 -11.80 -33.94 3.24
N VAL A 382 -13.01 -33.49 3.58
CA VAL A 382 -13.46 -32.11 3.41
C VAL A 382 -14.28 -31.73 4.63
N ASP A 383 -13.70 -30.92 5.52
CA ASP A 383 -14.37 -30.50 6.75
C ASP A 383 -15.53 -29.54 6.46
N LYS A 384 -15.26 -28.53 5.63
CA LYS A 384 -16.20 -27.48 5.24
C LYS A 384 -16.10 -27.20 3.75
N ASP A 385 -17.24 -26.89 3.14
CA ASP A 385 -17.27 -26.29 1.81
C ASP A 385 -17.11 -24.77 1.90
N VAL A 386 -16.75 -24.15 0.77
CA VAL A 386 -16.52 -22.70 0.68
C VAL A 386 -17.74 -21.89 1.13
N ALA A 387 -18.96 -22.34 0.81
CA ALA A 387 -20.18 -21.66 1.25
C ALA A 387 -20.32 -21.65 2.78
N THR A 388 -20.00 -22.75 3.45
CA THR A 388 -19.98 -22.86 4.91
C THR A 388 -18.92 -21.93 5.50
N ILE A 389 -17.70 -21.91 4.96
CA ILE A 389 -16.59 -21.06 5.43
C ILE A 389 -16.95 -19.58 5.33
N LEU A 390 -17.56 -19.17 4.21
CA LEU A 390 -18.05 -17.80 4.01
C LEU A 390 -19.16 -17.43 5.03
N LYS A 391 -20.13 -18.31 5.27
CA LYS A 391 -21.22 -18.07 6.22
C LYS A 391 -20.71 -17.94 7.66
N GLU A 392 -19.78 -18.79 8.09
CA GLU A 392 -19.16 -18.73 9.42
C GLU A 392 -18.38 -17.42 9.65
N ASN A 393 -17.91 -16.79 8.57
CA ASN A 393 -17.20 -15.51 8.59
C ASN A 393 -18.11 -14.32 8.21
N GLY A 394 -19.43 -14.49 8.31
CA GLY A 394 -20.41 -13.39 8.24
C GLY A 394 -20.83 -12.97 6.83
N VAL A 395 -20.55 -13.76 5.79
CA VAL A 395 -21.02 -13.48 4.43
C VAL A 395 -22.42 -14.07 4.22
N ASP A 396 -23.36 -13.24 3.77
CA ASP A 396 -24.73 -13.66 3.44
C ASP A 396 -24.82 -14.39 2.09
N VAL A 397 -24.28 -15.61 2.05
CA VAL A 397 -24.28 -16.46 0.85
C VAL A 397 -25.71 -16.73 0.37
N ASP A 398 -26.64 -17.02 1.29
CA ASP A 398 -28.04 -17.36 0.95
C ASP A 398 -28.82 -16.14 0.42
N GLY A 399 -28.51 -14.93 0.89
CA GLY A 399 -29.01 -13.67 0.34
C GLY A 399 -28.37 -13.25 -0.99
N GLY A 400 -27.47 -14.09 -1.54
CA GLY A 400 -26.83 -13.84 -2.83
C GLY A 400 -25.74 -12.78 -2.77
N ALA A 401 -24.96 -12.73 -1.68
CA ALA A 401 -23.81 -11.83 -1.56
C ALA A 401 -22.71 -12.11 -2.61
N ILE A 402 -22.58 -13.35 -3.09
CA ILE A 402 -21.62 -13.74 -4.12
C ILE A 402 -22.25 -13.59 -5.51
N GLY A 403 -21.62 -12.79 -6.37
CA GLY A 403 -22.10 -12.46 -7.70
C GLY A 403 -21.84 -13.55 -8.73
N ALA A 404 -20.65 -14.16 -8.68
CA ALA A 404 -20.25 -15.21 -9.62
C ALA A 404 -19.27 -16.20 -9.00
N ILE A 405 -19.24 -17.40 -9.57
CA ILE A 405 -18.22 -18.43 -9.37
C ILE A 405 -17.52 -18.59 -10.71
N VAL A 406 -16.21 -18.33 -10.75
CA VAL A 406 -15.35 -18.60 -11.91
C VAL A 406 -14.70 -19.94 -11.67
N TRP A 407 -14.90 -20.90 -12.58
CA TRP A 407 -14.12 -22.13 -12.57
C TRP A 407 -12.88 -21.96 -13.45
N SER A 408 -11.72 -22.27 -12.89
CA SER A 408 -10.49 -22.45 -13.65
C SER A 408 -10.70 -23.55 -14.68
N HIS A 409 -11.32 -24.66 -14.28
CA HIS A 409 -11.71 -25.77 -15.13
C HIS A 409 -12.68 -26.74 -14.43
N HIS A 410 -13.05 -27.81 -15.13
CA HIS A 410 -14.14 -28.71 -14.77
C HIS A 410 -13.78 -29.83 -13.77
N HIS A 411 -12.53 -29.92 -13.30
CA HIS A 411 -12.18 -31.04 -12.42
C HIS A 411 -12.80 -30.90 -11.04
N TRP A 412 -13.11 -32.04 -10.45
CA TRP A 412 -13.86 -32.20 -9.20
C TRP A 412 -13.18 -31.54 -7.98
N ASP A 413 -11.87 -31.31 -8.05
CA ASP A 413 -11.03 -30.59 -7.08
C ASP A 413 -11.24 -29.08 -7.09
N HIS A 414 -11.86 -28.53 -8.12
CA HIS A 414 -11.92 -27.09 -8.36
C HIS A 414 -13.35 -26.56 -8.35
N VAL A 415 -14.30 -27.42 -8.71
CA VAL A 415 -15.66 -26.98 -9.01
C VAL A 415 -16.56 -26.84 -7.78
N GLY A 416 -16.22 -27.48 -6.65
CA GLY A 416 -17.01 -27.49 -5.43
C GLY A 416 -18.49 -27.84 -5.65
N ASN A 417 -19.38 -27.21 -4.88
CA ASN A 417 -20.83 -27.41 -4.99
C ASN A 417 -21.56 -26.08 -5.21
N PRO A 418 -21.77 -25.66 -6.47
CA PRO A 418 -22.54 -24.44 -6.77
C PRO A 418 -23.96 -24.45 -6.24
N ALA A 419 -24.55 -25.63 -5.95
CA ALA A 419 -25.89 -25.75 -5.37
C ALA A 419 -26.02 -25.14 -3.97
N THR A 420 -24.90 -24.89 -3.29
CA THR A 420 -24.85 -24.19 -2.00
C THR A 420 -25.02 -22.67 -2.14
N PHE A 421 -25.02 -22.15 -3.38
CA PHE A 421 -25.26 -20.75 -3.71
C PHE A 421 -26.60 -20.58 -4.42
N PRO A 422 -27.30 -19.43 -4.24
CA PRO A 422 -28.54 -19.13 -4.96
C PRO A 422 -28.36 -19.19 -6.48
N SER A 423 -29.44 -19.47 -7.21
CA SER A 423 -29.40 -19.54 -8.68
C SER A 423 -29.06 -18.20 -9.36
N SER A 424 -29.12 -17.09 -8.61
CA SER A 424 -28.67 -15.77 -9.05
C SER A 424 -27.15 -15.62 -9.12
N THR A 425 -26.37 -16.51 -8.49
CA THR A 425 -24.91 -16.51 -8.61
C THR A 425 -24.54 -17.09 -9.97
N GLU A 426 -23.91 -16.28 -10.82
CA GLU A 426 -23.48 -16.68 -12.17
C GLU A 426 -22.36 -17.71 -12.10
N LEU A 427 -22.33 -18.66 -13.04
CA LEU A 427 -21.20 -19.57 -13.22
C LEU A 427 -20.41 -19.16 -14.46
N VAL A 428 -19.13 -18.83 -14.30
CA VAL A 428 -18.24 -18.39 -15.38
C VAL A 428 -17.24 -19.49 -15.71
N VAL A 429 -17.15 -19.85 -16.99
CA VAL A 429 -16.33 -20.97 -17.48
C VAL A 429 -15.53 -20.55 -18.73
N GLY A 430 -14.45 -21.26 -19.02
CA GLY A 430 -13.59 -20.97 -20.16
C GLY A 430 -14.10 -21.50 -21.51
N PRO A 431 -13.44 -21.13 -22.62
CA PRO A 431 -13.91 -21.42 -23.96
C PRO A 431 -14.13 -22.92 -24.25
N GLY A 432 -15.25 -23.25 -24.91
CA GLY A 432 -15.58 -24.63 -25.28
C GLY A 432 -16.13 -25.49 -24.14
N PHE A 433 -16.17 -24.98 -22.91
CA PHE A 433 -16.66 -25.71 -21.75
C PHE A 433 -18.09 -26.21 -21.95
N LYS A 434 -19.01 -25.36 -22.42
CA LYS A 434 -20.43 -25.73 -22.53
C LYS A 434 -20.64 -26.89 -23.48
N GLU A 435 -19.95 -26.88 -24.61
CA GLU A 435 -20.01 -27.97 -25.60
C GLU A 435 -19.41 -29.25 -25.03
N ALA A 436 -18.29 -29.15 -24.31
CA ALA A 436 -17.57 -30.31 -23.78
C ALA A 436 -18.20 -30.90 -22.50
N HIS A 437 -18.89 -30.11 -21.68
CA HIS A 437 -19.25 -30.49 -20.32
C HIS A 437 -20.73 -30.39 -19.96
N LEU A 438 -21.59 -29.83 -20.82
CA LEU A 438 -23.03 -29.77 -20.58
C LEU A 438 -23.79 -30.78 -21.47
N PRO A 439 -24.91 -31.33 -20.98
CA PRO A 439 -25.43 -31.24 -19.61
C PRO A 439 -24.61 -32.10 -18.63
N GLY A 440 -24.89 -31.98 -17.32
CA GLY A 440 -24.24 -32.76 -16.28
C GLY A 440 -24.89 -34.13 -16.08
N TYR A 441 -24.45 -34.86 -15.06
CA TYR A 441 -25.07 -36.10 -14.60
C TYR A 441 -26.31 -35.78 -13.73
N PRO A 442 -27.44 -36.50 -13.88
CA PRO A 442 -27.61 -37.73 -14.65
C PRO A 442 -28.04 -37.56 -16.11
N THR A 443 -28.30 -36.35 -16.61
CA THR A 443 -28.77 -36.15 -18.00
C THR A 443 -27.76 -36.69 -19.02
N ARG A 444 -26.46 -36.49 -18.79
CA ARG A 444 -25.36 -37.08 -19.55
C ARG A 444 -24.64 -38.12 -18.69
N GLN A 445 -24.66 -39.38 -19.14
CA GLN A 445 -24.20 -40.53 -18.36
C GLN A 445 -22.67 -40.59 -18.15
N ASP A 446 -21.91 -40.04 -19.09
CA ASP A 446 -20.45 -39.93 -19.04
C ASP A 446 -19.96 -38.58 -18.51
N ALA A 447 -20.87 -37.72 -18.00
CA ALA A 447 -20.48 -36.46 -17.39
C ALA A 447 -19.69 -36.68 -16.11
N THR A 448 -18.74 -35.78 -15.85
CA THR A 448 -17.99 -35.71 -14.58
C THR A 448 -18.58 -34.72 -13.59
N LEU A 449 -19.43 -33.80 -14.07
CA LEU A 449 -20.15 -32.77 -13.30
C LEU A 449 -21.61 -33.15 -13.11
N LEU A 450 -22.33 -32.47 -12.20
CA LEU A 450 -23.74 -32.73 -11.92
C LEU A 450 -24.65 -31.70 -12.60
N ASP A 451 -25.85 -32.10 -13.01
CA ASP A 451 -26.87 -31.18 -13.53
C ASP A 451 -27.22 -30.08 -12.52
N THR A 452 -27.21 -30.42 -11.23
CA THR A 452 -27.46 -29.48 -10.12
C THR A 452 -26.46 -28.35 -10.02
N ASP A 453 -25.27 -28.52 -10.60
CA ASP A 453 -24.23 -27.48 -10.61
C ASP A 453 -24.67 -26.31 -11.52
N PHE A 454 -25.51 -26.59 -12.54
CA PHE A 454 -25.98 -25.61 -13.53
C PHE A 454 -27.46 -25.23 -13.37
N GLU A 455 -28.22 -25.99 -12.60
CA GLU A 455 -29.67 -25.87 -12.51
C GLU A 455 -30.12 -24.44 -12.12
N GLY A 456 -30.93 -23.83 -12.99
CA GLY A 456 -31.49 -22.49 -12.77
C GLY A 456 -30.48 -21.33 -12.83
N ARG A 457 -29.20 -21.59 -13.09
CA ARG A 457 -28.14 -20.58 -13.12
C ARG A 457 -27.82 -20.12 -14.53
N ASN A 458 -27.32 -18.89 -14.64
CA ASN A 458 -26.66 -18.45 -15.86
C ASN A 458 -25.23 -19.03 -15.89
N THR A 459 -24.96 -19.92 -16.85
CA THR A 459 -23.58 -20.35 -17.15
C THR A 459 -23.05 -19.47 -18.27
N ARG A 460 -22.04 -18.64 -18.01
CA ARG A 460 -21.40 -17.74 -18.96
C ARG A 460 -20.06 -18.31 -19.42
N GLU A 461 -19.93 -18.53 -20.72
CA GLU A 461 -18.67 -18.94 -21.32
C GLU A 461 -17.90 -17.71 -21.80
N ILE A 462 -16.63 -17.59 -21.39
CA ILE A 462 -15.76 -16.47 -21.76
C ILE A 462 -15.22 -16.67 -23.18
N SER A 463 -15.14 -15.57 -23.94
CA SER A 463 -14.47 -15.52 -25.24
C SER A 463 -13.29 -14.56 -25.16
N PHE A 464 -12.07 -15.10 -25.20
CA PHE A 464 -10.85 -14.29 -25.21
C PHE A 464 -10.67 -13.47 -26.50
N GLU A 465 -11.13 -13.97 -27.63
CA GLU A 465 -11.05 -13.23 -28.91
C GLU A 465 -11.94 -11.99 -28.91
N LYS A 466 -13.25 -12.15 -28.63
CA LYS A 466 -14.21 -11.04 -28.67
C LYS A 466 -14.15 -10.17 -27.42
N GLY A 467 -14.05 -10.80 -26.26
CA GLY A 467 -14.08 -10.16 -24.96
C GLY A 467 -12.73 -9.59 -24.53
N GLY A 468 -11.64 -10.29 -24.85
CA GLY A 468 -10.28 -9.86 -24.51
C GLY A 468 -9.75 -8.74 -25.42
N LYS A 469 -10.38 -8.48 -26.57
CA LYS A 469 -10.00 -7.40 -27.50
C LYS A 469 -8.52 -7.44 -27.91
N GLY A 470 -7.96 -8.64 -28.04
CA GLY A 470 -6.54 -8.85 -28.36
C GLY A 470 -5.57 -8.62 -27.21
N LEU A 471 -6.05 -8.43 -25.97
CA LEU A 471 -5.21 -8.33 -24.78
C LEU A 471 -4.45 -9.64 -24.56
N LYS A 472 -3.15 -9.51 -24.30
CA LYS A 472 -2.26 -10.60 -23.91
C LYS A 472 -1.46 -10.20 -22.68
N ILE A 473 -1.23 -11.15 -21.79
CA ILE A 473 -0.30 -11.01 -20.66
C ILE A 473 0.63 -12.22 -20.73
N GLY A 474 1.93 -11.97 -20.84
CA GLY A 474 2.87 -12.98 -21.33
C GLY A 474 2.43 -13.48 -22.72
N ARG A 475 2.53 -14.79 -22.95
CA ARG A 475 2.01 -15.44 -24.16
C ARG A 475 0.49 -15.63 -24.21
N PHE A 476 -0.19 -15.65 -23.06
CA PHE A 476 -1.59 -16.03 -22.95
C PHE A 476 -2.52 -14.90 -23.40
N ASN A 477 -3.65 -15.28 -24.02
CA ASN A 477 -4.74 -14.34 -24.22
C ASN A 477 -5.36 -14.00 -22.86
N ALA A 478 -5.73 -12.73 -22.66
CA ALA A 478 -6.25 -12.27 -21.39
C ALA A 478 -7.61 -11.61 -21.55
N PHE A 479 -8.45 -11.76 -20.54
CA PHE A 479 -9.75 -11.13 -20.41
C PHE A 479 -9.78 -10.33 -19.10
N ASP A 480 -9.85 -9.00 -19.21
CA ASP A 480 -9.99 -8.13 -18.03
C ASP A 480 -11.43 -8.21 -17.50
N TYR A 481 -11.59 -8.90 -16.36
CA TYR A 481 -12.89 -9.27 -15.84
C TYR A 481 -13.71 -8.06 -15.38
N PHE A 482 -13.05 -7.10 -14.72
CA PHE A 482 -13.68 -5.86 -14.25
C PHE A 482 -13.50 -4.69 -15.24
N GLY A 483 -12.58 -4.80 -16.20
CA GLY A 483 -12.32 -3.78 -17.22
C GLY A 483 -11.46 -2.61 -16.73
N ASP A 484 -10.85 -2.73 -15.54
CA ASP A 484 -10.01 -1.72 -14.91
C ASP A 484 -8.56 -2.18 -14.67
N GLY A 485 -8.22 -3.39 -15.13
CA GLY A 485 -6.90 -3.99 -14.99
C GLY A 485 -6.56 -4.54 -13.60
N SER A 486 -7.58 -4.77 -12.76
CA SER A 486 -7.40 -5.33 -11.41
C SER A 486 -7.51 -6.86 -11.34
N PHE A 487 -8.22 -7.50 -12.27
CA PHE A 487 -8.32 -8.96 -12.34
C PHE A 487 -8.46 -9.45 -13.77
N TYR A 488 -7.55 -10.33 -14.17
CA TYR A 488 -7.53 -10.93 -15.49
C TYR A 488 -7.79 -12.43 -15.40
N LEU A 489 -8.57 -12.94 -16.34
CA LEU A 489 -8.58 -14.37 -16.69
C LEU A 489 -7.58 -14.57 -17.82
N LEU A 490 -6.83 -15.67 -17.79
CA LEU A 490 -5.82 -16.04 -18.78
C LEU A 490 -6.23 -17.36 -19.44
N ASP A 491 -6.15 -17.39 -20.77
CA ASP A 491 -6.40 -18.56 -21.61
C ASP A 491 -5.20 -19.52 -21.51
N THR A 492 -5.32 -20.57 -20.70
CA THR A 492 -4.23 -21.51 -20.38
C THR A 492 -4.60 -22.94 -20.78
N PRO A 493 -4.61 -23.24 -22.10
CA PRO A 493 -5.11 -24.51 -22.63
C PRO A 493 -4.16 -25.69 -22.41
N GLY A 494 -4.62 -26.89 -22.75
CA GLY A 494 -3.83 -28.12 -22.81
C GLY A 494 -4.11 -29.10 -21.68
N HIS A 495 -4.38 -28.61 -20.46
CA HIS A 495 -4.79 -29.47 -19.35
C HIS A 495 -6.18 -30.05 -19.55
N SER A 496 -7.18 -29.17 -19.71
CA SER A 496 -8.56 -29.55 -20.02
C SER A 496 -9.24 -28.48 -20.88
N ILE A 497 -10.37 -28.84 -21.50
CA ILE A 497 -11.15 -27.91 -22.33
C ILE A 497 -11.67 -26.77 -21.45
N GLY A 498 -11.42 -25.54 -21.88
CA GLY A 498 -11.81 -24.33 -21.15
C GLY A 498 -10.97 -24.02 -19.92
N HIS A 499 -9.77 -24.61 -19.79
CA HIS A 499 -8.87 -24.28 -18.68
C HIS A 499 -8.42 -22.81 -18.72
N MET A 500 -8.48 -22.15 -17.56
CA MET A 500 -8.08 -20.76 -17.37
C MET A 500 -7.33 -20.58 -16.06
N CYS A 501 -6.40 -19.62 -16.04
CA CYS A 501 -5.78 -19.12 -14.81
C CYS A 501 -6.32 -17.74 -14.45
N GLY A 502 -6.26 -17.37 -13.17
CA GLY A 502 -6.55 -16.02 -12.70
C GLY A 502 -5.26 -15.23 -12.46
N LEU A 503 -5.26 -13.93 -12.74
CA LEU A 503 -4.20 -13.00 -12.37
C LEU A 503 -4.80 -11.74 -11.73
N ALA A 504 -4.73 -11.65 -10.41
CA ALA A 504 -5.25 -10.51 -9.66
C ALA A 504 -4.13 -9.52 -9.33
N ARG A 505 -4.31 -8.24 -9.67
CA ARG A 505 -3.47 -7.16 -9.16
C ARG A 505 -3.91 -6.82 -7.74
N VAL A 506 -3.07 -7.07 -6.76
CA VAL A 506 -3.41 -6.93 -5.33
C VAL A 506 -2.74 -5.74 -4.64
N SER A 507 -1.69 -5.18 -5.25
CA SER A 507 -1.06 -3.90 -4.86
C SER A 507 -0.77 -3.09 -6.12
N SER A 508 -0.85 -1.75 -6.05
CA SER A 508 -0.45 -0.83 -7.13
C SER A 508 0.82 -0.04 -6.82
N SER A 509 1.29 -0.10 -5.57
CA SER A 509 2.51 0.58 -5.13
C SER A 509 3.24 -0.20 -4.02
N PRO A 510 4.29 -0.97 -4.35
CA PRO A 510 4.63 -1.40 -5.71
C PRO A 510 3.52 -2.28 -6.31
N ASP A 511 3.43 -2.33 -7.64
CA ASP A 511 2.54 -3.26 -8.34
C ASP A 511 2.87 -4.70 -7.91
N SER A 512 1.88 -5.45 -7.45
CA SER A 512 2.04 -6.89 -7.17
C SER A 512 0.80 -7.69 -7.53
N PHE A 513 1.01 -8.94 -7.94
CA PHE A 513 -0.03 -9.81 -8.46
C PHE A 513 -0.07 -11.16 -7.75
N VAL A 514 -1.24 -11.79 -7.72
CA VAL A 514 -1.41 -13.19 -7.33
C VAL A 514 -1.90 -13.95 -8.56
N PHE A 515 -1.16 -15.00 -8.92
CA PHE A 515 -1.48 -15.92 -10.02
C PHE A 515 -2.17 -17.16 -9.44
N MET A 516 -3.41 -17.40 -9.87
CA MET A 516 -4.26 -18.52 -9.48
C MET A 516 -4.18 -19.58 -10.59
N GLY A 517 -3.34 -20.59 -10.38
CA GLY A 517 -2.92 -21.48 -11.45
C GLY A 517 -3.87 -22.63 -11.78
N GLY A 518 -4.77 -23.01 -10.86
CA GLY A 518 -5.52 -24.26 -10.99
C GLY A 518 -4.56 -25.42 -11.28
N ASP A 519 -4.94 -26.27 -12.24
CA ASP A 519 -4.13 -27.39 -12.72
C ASP A 519 -3.28 -27.03 -13.96
N ALA A 520 -2.98 -25.74 -14.21
CA ALA A 520 -1.98 -25.40 -15.23
C ALA A 520 -0.61 -26.03 -14.93
N SER A 521 -0.37 -26.35 -13.66
CA SER A 521 0.69 -27.22 -13.15
C SER A 521 0.24 -27.77 -11.79
N HIS A 522 0.67 -28.99 -11.47
CA HIS A 522 0.37 -29.75 -10.26
C HIS A 522 1.51 -29.69 -9.23
N HIS A 523 2.68 -29.15 -9.61
CA HIS A 523 3.82 -29.00 -8.71
C HIS A 523 4.77 -27.88 -9.19
N GLY A 524 5.31 -27.09 -8.25
CA GLY A 524 6.22 -25.98 -8.56
C GLY A 524 7.45 -26.37 -9.40
N GLY A 525 7.87 -27.63 -9.30
CA GLY A 525 8.96 -28.20 -10.10
C GLY A 525 8.67 -28.42 -11.59
N GLU A 526 7.43 -28.26 -12.07
CA GLU A 526 7.11 -28.35 -13.51
C GLU A 526 7.50 -27.10 -14.31
N PHE A 527 7.54 -25.95 -13.64
CA PHE A 527 7.93 -24.67 -14.25
C PHE A 527 9.10 -24.01 -13.51
N ARG A 528 9.80 -24.74 -12.61
CA ARG A 528 11.01 -24.26 -11.94
C ARG A 528 12.08 -25.35 -11.85
N PRO A 529 13.37 -24.97 -12.01
CA PRO A 529 13.88 -23.67 -12.45
C PRO A 529 13.70 -23.43 -13.95
N THR A 530 13.94 -22.19 -14.38
CA THR A 530 13.88 -21.77 -15.80
C THR A 530 15.11 -20.94 -16.17
N GLU A 531 15.26 -20.57 -17.44
CA GLU A 531 16.29 -19.63 -17.89
C GLU A 531 16.13 -18.22 -17.28
N TYR A 532 14.89 -17.83 -16.96
CA TYR A 532 14.57 -16.54 -16.34
C TYR A 532 14.77 -16.56 -14.82
N SER A 533 14.58 -17.72 -14.20
CA SER A 533 14.75 -17.94 -12.76
C SER A 533 15.53 -19.24 -12.51
N PRO A 534 16.85 -19.25 -12.75
CA PRO A 534 17.67 -20.44 -12.56
C PRO A 534 17.81 -20.81 -11.08
N LEU A 535 18.22 -22.05 -10.84
CA LEU A 535 18.51 -22.60 -9.52
C LEU A 535 19.52 -21.70 -8.77
N PRO A 536 19.18 -21.22 -7.57
CA PRO A 536 20.09 -20.41 -6.76
C PRO A 536 21.36 -21.18 -6.37
N LYS A 537 22.48 -20.46 -6.19
CA LYS A 537 23.73 -21.06 -5.70
C LYS A 537 23.59 -21.60 -4.27
N GLU A 538 22.75 -20.95 -3.48
CA GLU A 538 22.40 -21.32 -2.12
C GLU A 538 20.98 -20.84 -1.82
N LEU A 539 20.29 -21.57 -0.95
CA LEU A 539 18.98 -21.21 -0.41
C LEU A 539 19.13 -20.96 1.10
N ASP A 540 18.85 -19.72 1.51
CA ASP A 540 18.87 -19.27 2.90
C ASP A 540 17.54 -18.52 3.21
N PRO A 541 16.67 -19.06 4.08
CA PRO A 541 16.84 -20.33 4.80
C PRO A 541 16.69 -21.56 3.88
N SER A 542 17.28 -22.68 4.30
CA SER A 542 17.09 -23.98 3.66
C SER A 542 15.61 -24.36 3.58
N PRO A 543 15.10 -24.83 2.41
CA PRO A 543 13.71 -25.30 2.27
C PRO A 543 13.47 -26.71 2.85
N LEU A 544 14.54 -27.44 3.21
CA LEU A 544 14.50 -28.84 3.66
C LEU A 544 14.10 -28.95 5.14
N ARG A 545 13.52 -30.08 5.57
CA ARG A 545 13.06 -30.29 6.96
C ARG A 545 14.22 -30.56 7.91
N ARG A 546 15.36 -31.07 7.42
CA ARG A 546 16.59 -31.31 8.19
C ARG A 546 17.16 -30.00 8.74
N LYS A 547 17.84 -30.08 9.90
CA LYS A 547 18.44 -28.93 10.63
C LYS A 547 19.67 -28.34 9.93
N GLN A 548 19.53 -27.92 8.68
CA GLN A 548 20.51 -27.11 7.97
C GLN A 548 19.94 -25.70 7.82
N THR A 549 20.74 -24.69 8.14
CA THR A 549 20.31 -23.29 7.98
C THR A 549 20.36 -22.85 6.52
N VAL A 550 21.33 -23.37 5.75
CA VAL A 550 21.54 -23.05 4.33
C VAL A 550 21.60 -24.36 3.52
N CYS A 551 20.92 -24.37 2.37
CA CYS A 551 20.99 -25.48 1.42
C CYS A 551 21.84 -25.07 0.19
N PRO A 552 23.00 -25.71 -0.05
CA PRO A 552 23.80 -25.43 -1.23
C PRO A 552 23.12 -25.91 -2.52
N GLY A 553 23.00 -25.04 -3.52
CA GLY A 553 22.31 -25.34 -4.77
C GLY A 553 22.94 -26.47 -5.60
N HIS A 554 24.23 -26.76 -5.42
CA HIS A 554 24.88 -27.86 -6.11
C HIS A 554 24.29 -29.24 -5.72
N VAL A 555 23.83 -29.39 -4.47
CA VAL A 555 23.18 -30.63 -4.00
C VAL A 555 21.86 -30.85 -4.74
N LEU A 556 21.10 -29.78 -4.96
CA LEU A 556 19.85 -29.83 -5.72
C LEU A 556 20.12 -30.10 -7.21
N LEU A 557 21.20 -29.53 -7.77
CA LEU A 557 21.62 -29.77 -9.15
C LEU A 557 22.03 -31.22 -9.40
N ASP A 558 22.67 -31.88 -8.44
CA ASP A 558 23.11 -33.28 -8.54
C ASP A 558 21.93 -34.28 -8.62
N MET A 559 20.76 -33.88 -8.11
CA MET A 559 19.51 -34.64 -8.23
C MET A 559 18.64 -34.26 -9.43
N HIS A 560 18.96 -33.15 -10.08
CA HIS A 560 18.18 -32.65 -11.20
C HIS A 560 18.22 -33.67 -12.35
N PRO A 561 17.10 -33.97 -13.02
CA PRO A 561 17.02 -35.12 -13.93
C PRO A 561 17.87 -34.95 -15.19
N HIS A 562 18.15 -33.71 -15.56
CA HIS A 562 19.04 -33.33 -16.65
C HIS A 562 20.33 -32.63 -16.20
N GLN A 563 20.61 -32.53 -14.89
CA GLN A 563 21.75 -31.75 -14.34
C GLN A 563 21.85 -30.32 -14.92
N ARG A 564 20.71 -29.62 -14.99
CA ARG A 564 20.61 -28.28 -15.54
C ARG A 564 19.96 -27.35 -14.53
N ALA A 565 20.62 -26.23 -14.26
CA ALA A 565 20.12 -25.23 -13.31
C ALA A 565 18.96 -24.37 -13.86
N ASP A 566 18.60 -24.54 -15.13
CA ASP A 566 17.64 -23.70 -15.86
C ASP A 566 16.55 -24.52 -16.57
N LYS A 567 16.31 -25.75 -16.09
CA LYS A 567 15.25 -26.63 -16.57
C LYS A 567 14.38 -27.13 -15.41
N PRO A 568 13.10 -27.44 -15.65
CA PRO A 568 12.23 -27.98 -14.61
C PRO A 568 12.64 -29.36 -14.07
N TYR A 569 12.24 -29.65 -12.83
CA TYR A 569 12.40 -30.95 -12.18
C TYR A 569 11.35 -31.98 -12.61
N TYR A 570 10.14 -31.53 -12.90
CA TYR A 570 9.02 -32.37 -13.30
C TYR A 570 8.53 -32.04 -14.71
N TYR A 571 7.90 -33.02 -15.33
CA TYR A 571 7.17 -32.89 -16.57
C TYR A 571 5.85 -33.63 -16.42
N VAL A 572 4.76 -33.03 -16.91
CA VAL A 572 3.46 -33.70 -16.97
C VAL A 572 3.56 -34.97 -17.84
N THR A 573 2.71 -35.95 -17.60
CA THR A 573 2.57 -37.16 -18.42
C THR A 573 1.53 -36.94 -19.55
N GLU A 574 1.47 -37.86 -20.53
CA GLU A 574 0.41 -37.82 -21.55
C GLU A 574 -0.98 -38.13 -20.98
N SER A 575 -1.05 -38.99 -19.96
CA SER A 575 -2.30 -39.47 -19.36
C SER A 575 -3.13 -38.38 -18.67
N PHE A 576 -2.54 -37.23 -18.32
CA PHE A 576 -3.20 -36.19 -17.54
C PHE A 576 -3.34 -34.84 -18.25
N ALA A 577 -2.95 -34.76 -19.52
CA ALA A 577 -3.16 -33.59 -20.37
C ALA A 577 -4.15 -33.91 -21.48
N GLN A 578 -5.16 -33.05 -21.67
CA GLN A 578 -6.05 -33.14 -22.84
C GLN A 578 -5.26 -33.01 -24.16
N ASP A 579 -4.27 -32.13 -24.20
CA ASP A 579 -3.25 -32.06 -25.24
C ASP A 579 -1.89 -31.82 -24.59
N LYS A 580 -1.06 -32.84 -24.58
CA LYS A 580 0.27 -32.81 -23.97
C LYS A 580 1.17 -31.68 -24.48
N LYS A 581 1.18 -31.43 -25.79
CA LYS A 581 2.08 -30.43 -26.38
C LYS A 581 1.62 -29.03 -26.00
N VAL A 582 0.30 -28.81 -25.95
CA VAL A 582 -0.27 -27.54 -25.53
C VAL A 582 -0.10 -27.35 -24.02
N ALA A 583 -0.26 -28.40 -23.21
CA ALA A 583 -0.01 -28.35 -21.77
C ALA A 583 1.46 -28.00 -21.47
N ASP A 584 2.42 -28.63 -22.15
CA ASP A 584 3.84 -28.29 -22.02
C ASP A 584 4.11 -26.82 -22.41
N TRP A 585 3.46 -26.32 -23.47
CA TRP A 585 3.56 -24.92 -23.88
C TRP A 585 2.99 -23.95 -22.84
N THR A 586 1.90 -24.33 -22.17
CA THR A 586 1.29 -23.59 -21.06
C THR A 586 2.18 -23.60 -19.83
N ILE A 587 2.69 -24.77 -19.41
CA ILE A 587 3.61 -24.92 -18.26
C ILE A 587 4.87 -24.06 -18.48
N ASP A 588 5.47 -24.12 -19.68
CA ASP A 588 6.61 -23.26 -20.05
C ASP A 588 6.26 -21.76 -19.94
N GLY A 589 5.05 -21.40 -20.36
CA GLY A 589 4.52 -20.03 -20.22
C GLY A 589 4.36 -19.55 -18.78
N LEU A 590 4.14 -20.43 -17.81
CA LEU A 590 4.11 -20.06 -16.39
C LEU A 590 5.45 -19.48 -15.93
N GLY A 591 6.55 -19.94 -16.52
CA GLY A 591 7.90 -19.42 -16.27
C GLY A 591 8.05 -17.92 -16.56
N GLU A 592 7.27 -17.37 -17.52
CA GLU A 592 7.25 -15.94 -17.82
C GLU A 592 6.70 -15.12 -16.64
N PHE A 593 5.74 -15.67 -15.89
CA PHE A 593 5.17 -15.02 -14.70
C PHE A 593 6.04 -15.23 -13.47
N ASP A 594 6.53 -16.46 -13.27
CA ASP A 594 7.38 -16.79 -12.13
C ASP A 594 8.72 -16.04 -12.12
N ALA A 595 9.17 -15.58 -13.29
CA ALA A 595 10.36 -14.73 -13.43
C ALA A 595 10.22 -13.39 -12.70
N HIS A 596 8.99 -12.90 -12.50
CA HIS A 596 8.72 -11.61 -11.89
C HIS A 596 8.58 -11.73 -10.37
N GLU A 597 9.46 -11.08 -9.61
CA GLU A 597 9.41 -11.10 -8.13
C GLU A 597 8.09 -10.56 -7.56
N ASN A 598 7.37 -9.75 -8.32
CA ASN A 598 6.09 -9.15 -7.93
C ASN A 598 4.86 -9.96 -8.38
N VAL A 599 5.04 -11.22 -8.80
CA VAL A 599 3.94 -12.18 -9.05
C VAL A 599 4.09 -13.35 -8.09
N LEU A 600 3.07 -13.58 -7.24
CA LEU A 600 3.00 -14.75 -6.38
C LEU A 600 2.27 -15.86 -7.10
N MET A 601 2.99 -16.92 -7.44
CA MET A 601 2.42 -18.12 -8.06
C MET A 601 1.78 -19.00 -6.99
N LEU A 602 0.47 -19.22 -7.07
CA LEU A 602 -0.26 -20.19 -6.26
C LEU A 602 -0.87 -21.25 -7.19
N MET A 603 -0.31 -22.45 -7.14
CA MET A 603 -0.74 -23.59 -7.95
C MET A 603 -1.61 -24.53 -7.12
N ALA A 604 -2.48 -25.31 -7.78
CA ALA A 604 -3.12 -26.41 -7.09
C ALA A 604 -2.07 -27.38 -6.54
N HIS A 605 -2.38 -28.02 -5.42
CA HIS A 605 -1.58 -29.07 -4.80
C HIS A 605 -0.19 -28.65 -4.26
N ASP A 606 0.11 -27.35 -4.19
CA ASP A 606 1.32 -26.87 -3.50
C ASP A 606 1.12 -26.93 -1.97
N ASP A 607 1.40 -28.08 -1.37
CA ASP A 607 1.32 -28.29 0.09
C ASP A 607 2.38 -27.49 0.86
N ALA A 608 3.48 -27.12 0.20
CA ALA A 608 4.57 -26.41 0.84
C ALA A 608 4.10 -25.10 1.48
N VAL A 609 3.11 -24.42 0.87
CA VAL A 609 2.57 -23.16 1.38
C VAL A 609 1.52 -23.29 2.49
N VAL A 610 0.99 -24.50 2.72
CA VAL A 610 -0.14 -24.75 3.63
C VAL A 610 0.25 -25.39 4.95
N ASP A 611 1.17 -26.37 4.95
CA ASP A 611 1.60 -27.04 6.19
C ASP A 611 3.13 -26.98 6.37
N PRO A 612 3.67 -26.12 7.26
CA PRO A 612 2.93 -25.12 8.02
C PRO A 612 2.48 -23.95 7.12
N PRO A 613 1.45 -23.18 7.52
CA PRO A 613 0.96 -22.04 6.75
C PRO A 613 2.06 -21.00 6.55
N GLN A 614 2.33 -20.61 5.30
CA GLN A 614 3.35 -19.59 5.01
C GLN A 614 2.83 -18.16 4.96
N PHE A 615 1.52 -18.02 4.88
CA PHE A 615 0.80 -16.77 4.89
C PHE A 615 -0.57 -16.97 5.53
N ASP A 616 -1.22 -15.86 5.84
CA ASP A 616 -2.54 -15.86 6.43
C ASP A 616 -3.60 -16.23 5.40
N PHE A 617 -4.39 -17.27 5.68
CA PHE A 617 -5.56 -17.66 4.89
C PHE A 617 -6.81 -16.84 5.28
N TYR A 618 -7.90 -17.03 4.55
CA TYR A 618 -9.21 -16.45 4.81
C TYR A 618 -9.58 -16.64 6.30
N PRO A 619 -10.10 -15.60 6.98
CA PRO A 619 -10.71 -14.36 6.47
C PRO A 619 -9.74 -13.20 6.18
N LYS A 620 -8.42 -13.39 6.36
CA LYS A 620 -7.42 -12.34 6.12
C LYS A 620 -7.11 -12.20 4.62
N THR A 621 -6.56 -11.04 4.26
CA THR A 621 -6.25 -10.70 2.87
C THR A 621 -4.82 -11.03 2.49
N LEU A 622 -4.59 -11.48 1.25
CA LEU A 622 -3.25 -11.71 0.70
C LEU A 622 -2.64 -10.46 0.02
N ASN A 623 -3.33 -9.32 0.02
CA ASN A 623 -2.90 -8.12 -0.71
C ASN A 623 -1.49 -7.61 -0.36
N SER A 624 -1.03 -7.89 0.86
CA SER A 624 0.27 -7.41 1.36
C SER A 624 1.43 -8.38 1.08
N TRP A 625 1.21 -9.48 0.36
CA TRP A 625 2.18 -10.58 0.27
C TRP A 625 3.57 -10.14 -0.21
N PHE A 626 3.60 -9.23 -1.18
CA PHE A 626 4.85 -8.80 -1.80
C PHE A 626 5.69 -7.97 -0.83
N ARG A 627 5.05 -7.07 -0.08
CA ARG A 627 5.71 -6.30 0.98
C ARG A 627 6.14 -7.18 2.17
N GLN A 628 5.41 -8.26 2.44
CA GLN A 628 5.76 -9.25 3.46
C GLN A 628 6.88 -10.20 3.02
N GLY A 629 7.36 -10.11 1.77
CA GLY A 629 8.40 -10.98 1.24
C GLY A 629 7.95 -12.43 1.03
N ILE A 630 6.64 -12.69 1.02
CA ILE A 630 6.09 -14.05 0.93
C ILE A 630 6.55 -14.76 -0.35
N GLY A 631 6.54 -14.08 -1.51
CA GLY A 631 6.95 -14.71 -2.76
C GLY A 631 8.39 -15.23 -2.73
N LYS A 632 9.33 -14.46 -2.18
CA LYS A 632 10.72 -14.90 -2.03
C LYS A 632 10.84 -16.08 -1.08
N LYS A 633 10.05 -16.08 0.00
CA LYS A 633 10.02 -17.16 0.98
C LYS A 633 9.52 -18.47 0.39
N VAL A 634 8.43 -18.44 -0.36
CA VAL A 634 7.73 -19.67 -0.80
C VAL A 634 8.25 -20.25 -2.12
N LYS A 635 8.87 -19.44 -2.98
CA LYS A 635 9.25 -19.80 -4.36
C LYS A 635 9.98 -21.14 -4.49
N TRP A 636 10.88 -21.43 -3.56
CA TRP A 636 11.76 -22.61 -3.61
C TRP A 636 11.43 -23.67 -2.55
N MET A 637 10.32 -23.52 -1.81
CA MET A 637 10.00 -24.46 -0.74
C MET A 637 9.58 -25.83 -1.22
N PHE A 638 9.12 -25.98 -2.48
CA PHE A 638 8.83 -27.29 -3.07
C PHE A 638 10.05 -28.24 -3.05
N PHE A 639 11.27 -27.72 -2.88
CA PHE A 639 12.45 -28.57 -2.69
C PHE A 639 12.38 -29.45 -1.45
N ARG A 640 11.52 -29.09 -0.48
CA ARG A 640 11.19 -29.91 0.67
C ARG A 640 10.71 -31.31 0.28
N ASP A 641 10.05 -31.43 -0.86
CA ASP A 641 9.45 -32.68 -1.30
C ASP A 641 10.50 -33.65 -1.89
N PHE A 642 11.72 -33.18 -2.15
CA PHE A 642 12.84 -34.01 -2.61
C PHE A 642 13.81 -34.43 -1.50
N GLU A 643 13.47 -34.22 -0.22
CA GLU A 643 14.39 -34.50 0.88
C GLU A 643 14.78 -35.98 0.97
N ASP A 644 13.82 -36.90 0.79
CA ASP A 644 14.11 -38.34 0.78
C ASP A 644 14.97 -38.75 -0.44
N ALA A 645 14.71 -38.14 -1.60
CA ALA A 645 15.54 -38.30 -2.80
C ALA A 645 16.98 -37.81 -2.58
N MET A 646 17.17 -36.71 -1.85
CA MET A 646 18.48 -36.23 -1.44
C MET A 646 19.18 -37.24 -0.55
N GLU A 647 18.50 -37.72 0.50
CA GLU A 647 19.08 -38.69 1.43
C GLU A 647 19.46 -40.00 0.73
N SER A 648 18.61 -40.47 -0.19
CA SER A 648 18.89 -41.65 -1.02
C SER A 648 20.17 -41.43 -1.81
N LYS A 649 20.31 -40.27 -2.48
CA LYS A 649 21.50 -39.93 -3.27
C LYS A 649 22.76 -39.83 -2.40
N GLU A 650 22.69 -39.19 -1.24
CA GLU A 650 23.78 -39.07 -0.26
C GLU A 650 24.25 -40.45 0.24
N LYS A 651 23.34 -41.43 0.34
CA LYS A 651 23.63 -42.83 0.70
C LYS A 651 24.07 -43.70 -0.50
N GLY A 652 24.24 -43.12 -1.69
CA GLY A 652 24.66 -43.82 -2.91
C GLY A 652 23.54 -44.47 -3.72
N GLY A 653 22.29 -44.20 -3.38
CA GLY A 653 21.08 -44.62 -4.11
C GLY A 653 20.75 -43.74 -5.32
N GLN A 654 19.61 -44.02 -5.94
CA GLN A 654 19.04 -43.18 -7.01
C GLN A 654 18.09 -42.15 -6.41
N ALA A 655 18.15 -40.90 -6.91
CA ALA A 655 17.24 -39.83 -6.48
C ALA A 655 15.86 -39.95 -7.17
N PHE A 656 15.83 -40.45 -8.41
CA PHE A 656 14.63 -40.57 -9.21
C PHE A 656 14.74 -41.71 -10.22
N THR A 657 13.59 -42.12 -10.75
CA THR A 657 13.48 -43.05 -11.88
C THR A 657 12.51 -42.52 -12.94
N TRP A 658 12.87 -42.64 -14.21
CA TRP A 658 11.93 -42.37 -15.30
C TRP A 658 10.98 -43.55 -15.46
N GLY A 659 9.72 -43.36 -15.07
CA GLY A 659 8.67 -44.33 -15.34
C GLY A 659 8.33 -44.43 -16.83
N LYS A 660 7.76 -45.56 -17.23
CA LYS A 660 7.10 -45.73 -18.54
C LYS A 660 5.59 -45.71 -18.27
N TYR A 661 5.04 -44.52 -18.27
CA TYR A 661 3.59 -44.33 -18.14
C TYR A 661 2.96 -44.33 -19.53
N PRO A 662 1.81 -45.01 -19.70
CA PRO A 662 1.14 -45.12 -20.98
C PRO A 662 0.59 -43.79 -21.50
#